data_AF-A0A2W4QKF6-F1
#
_entry.id   AF-A0A2W4QKF6-F1
#
_cell.length_a   1.000
_cell.length_b   1.000
_cell.length_c   1.000
_cell.angle_alpha   90.00
_cell.angle_beta   90.00
_cell.angle_gamma   90.00
#
_symmetry.space_group_name_H-M   'P 1'
#
loop_
_entity.id
_entity.type
_entity.pdbx_description
1 polymer ?
#
loop_
_entity_poly.entity_id
_entity_poly.type
_entity_poly.pdbx_seq_one_letter_code
_entity_poly.pdbx_strand_id
1 'polypeptide(L)'
;MPNTRRPNSSPSKPPPGKKRRRRHRWLLFAFLIFASVMIGGAGLAAAYVYQAYQDLPAFNEFDPDLSSVIYDRYGNKVYELALDEHRTLVELEDIPVDVRNAVIAVEDRRFRNHFGIDPIRLAGAVWSNIKYLLGMPGSQLEGGSTITMQLARNAFLSPEQTIKRKVQEMLIAIQLERRYTKDQILELYLNTVPWGGRAYGIEAAAQMYFSKHASELTLSEGALLAGILKGPSEYSPFTNWEGALERRAIVLDLMVEQGYLDPAEAERLKNDPPELRPAEITPATVTFTGDWYVDYVIQILTDPEEAAKYNLITFSPEELYQKGLRIYTALDPEKQRIVQEKLWEIMPAATVEYSGREDTEVPEAAVVVMDHTTGEVLALVGGMEHKHMLGFNRATQARRDPGSTIKPIVAYLPAIDLLGWGPATIIDDSPPRLNEDGTNVWPENYEYNYAGLKPMRWVVEQSRNAAAVRTLEAVTPAKGLEYGKKLGLPLVSREEDPAYNDENLALTLGGLTRGVTPLEMTIAYGVLGSLGQKTDPVVITRIENKYGEVIWEARPNVEQVVDRASAWLMVDVLKGVIQRGTPAAETKGWHGWPAAGKTGTTEDWHDAWFIGFTTDLVVTVWTGYDNDDGVRRPLPSGGQGWKKWTGAGPPTRIWTAIMDEFYKEPPADWERPRGVVQAKVCALTGNQPSVWCPEDQVKTDWFLVGHEPKPETWFQQVQVVQVPFLTTSDGREIKKYVLWQEGCEGTPETLTLIKRPTTWVKHPTNPNNIWRYWPADWWREVPTEYCTPVKDKGGPDGGSPDKGNGDGAPPGDSTPGNDGDGSGNGGGRPGRRNNSGKNGGAASDGSADAGPDAGSGGRSPGNGGNDGNGRTATPGSSGDPGSAHGGQAGDSPGGAEGPPGAGDAGNGSGGALSGPFGSGARQP
;
A
#
# COMPACT_ATOMS: atom_id res chain seq x y z
N MET A 1 34.10 89.83 86.22
CA MET A 1 35.34 89.61 87.02
C MET A 1 34.96 88.91 88.33
N PRO A 2 35.86 88.17 89.01
CA PRO A 2 37.16 87.65 88.59
C PRO A 2 37.26 86.11 88.80
N ASN A 3 38.49 85.62 88.88
CA ASN A 3 38.93 84.23 88.99
C ASN A 3 38.68 83.59 90.38
N THR A 4 38.43 82.27 90.47
CA THR A 4 38.91 81.42 91.60
C THR A 4 38.80 79.92 91.30
N ARG A 5 39.67 79.10 91.93
CA ARG A 5 39.76 77.63 91.76
C ARG A 5 39.00 76.88 92.86
N ARG A 6 38.54 75.65 92.58
CA ARG A 6 38.52 74.49 93.52
C ARG A 6 38.50 73.14 92.76
N PRO A 7 38.87 71.99 93.38
CA PRO A 7 39.28 70.76 92.68
C PRO A 7 38.33 69.55 92.81
N ASN A 8 38.80 68.39 92.33
CA ASN A 8 38.29 67.02 92.49
C ASN A 8 36.99 66.61 91.76
N SER A 9 37.14 65.86 90.67
CA SER A 9 36.92 64.39 90.68
C SER A 9 37.21 63.78 89.30
N SER A 10 37.44 62.46 89.23
CA SER A 10 37.74 61.76 87.96
C SER A 10 36.84 60.53 87.77
N PRO A 11 35.91 60.57 86.79
CA PRO A 11 35.25 59.38 86.27
C PRO A 11 36.06 58.74 85.12
N SER A 12 35.86 57.44 84.91
CA SER A 12 36.56 56.63 83.91
C SER A 12 36.20 56.98 82.45
N LYS A 13 37.20 56.99 81.56
CA LYS A 13 36.96 57.00 80.10
C LYS A 13 36.41 55.64 79.63
N PRO A 14 35.34 55.58 78.82
CA PRO A 14 34.91 54.33 78.18
C PRO A 14 35.89 53.91 77.07
N PRO A 15 36.00 52.60 76.75
CA PRO A 15 36.96 52.09 75.77
C PRO A 15 36.56 52.41 74.31
N PRO A 16 37.53 52.63 73.40
CA PRO A 16 37.24 52.92 71.99
C PRO A 16 36.51 51.75 71.31
N GLY A 17 35.44 52.09 70.57
CA GLY A 17 34.39 51.15 70.19
C GLY A 17 34.79 50.04 69.22
N LYS A 18 34.47 48.78 69.59
CA LYS A 18 34.72 47.54 68.82
C LYS A 18 34.06 47.48 67.41
N LYS A 19 33.30 48.50 66.98
CA LYS A 19 32.51 48.50 65.72
C LYS A 19 33.37 48.39 64.44
N ARG A 20 34.48 49.15 64.31
CA ARG A 20 35.29 49.18 63.08
C ARG A 20 35.92 47.81 62.74
N ARG A 21 36.39 47.08 63.77
CA ARG A 21 37.02 45.74 63.62
C ARG A 21 35.99 44.64 63.28
N ARG A 22 34.72 44.79 63.70
CA ARG A 22 33.64 43.83 63.39
C ARG A 22 33.20 43.91 61.92
N ARG A 23 33.15 45.12 61.33
CA ARG A 23 32.80 45.31 59.89
C ARG A 23 33.88 44.74 58.97
N HIS A 24 35.16 44.91 59.30
CA HIS A 24 36.26 44.26 58.56
C HIS A 24 36.22 42.72 58.64
N ARG A 25 35.94 42.14 59.82
CA ARG A 25 35.76 40.67 59.94
C ARG A 25 34.56 40.16 59.15
N TRP A 26 33.46 40.91 59.08
CA TRP A 26 32.30 40.56 58.25
C TRP A 26 32.60 40.64 56.75
N LEU A 27 33.35 41.67 56.30
CA LEU A 27 33.79 41.76 54.91
C LEU A 27 34.77 40.64 54.53
N LEU A 28 35.71 40.29 55.42
CA LEU A 28 36.63 39.17 55.21
C LEU A 28 35.88 37.82 55.19
N PHE A 29 34.88 37.63 56.05
CA PHE A 29 34.05 36.43 56.08
C PHE A 29 33.16 36.32 54.83
N ALA A 30 32.55 37.42 54.38
CA ALA A 30 31.80 37.46 53.13
C ALA A 30 32.71 37.21 51.91
N PHE A 31 33.93 37.74 51.90
CA PHE A 31 34.93 37.46 50.87
C PHE A 31 35.38 35.99 50.87
N LEU A 32 35.60 35.39 52.05
CA LEU A 32 35.95 33.97 52.16
C LEU A 32 34.79 33.06 51.75
N ILE A 33 33.54 33.41 52.10
CA ILE A 33 32.35 32.71 51.59
C ILE A 33 32.29 32.83 50.07
N PHE A 34 32.38 34.04 49.52
CA PHE A 34 32.39 34.29 48.07
C PHE A 34 33.50 33.49 47.37
N ALA A 35 34.73 33.50 47.89
CA ALA A 35 35.83 32.72 47.36
C ALA A 35 35.55 31.20 47.44
N SER A 36 34.99 30.70 48.54
CA SER A 36 34.63 29.28 48.67
C SER A 36 33.50 28.86 47.73
N VAL A 37 32.53 29.73 47.47
CA VAL A 37 31.46 29.52 46.47
C VAL A 37 32.03 29.56 45.05
N MET A 38 32.94 30.48 44.74
CA MET A 38 33.62 30.52 43.44
C MET A 38 34.50 29.29 43.20
N ILE A 39 35.23 28.82 44.21
CA ILE A 39 36.07 27.59 44.13
C ILE A 39 35.19 26.34 44.02
N GLY A 40 34.11 26.24 44.80
CA GLY A 40 33.16 25.14 44.70
C GLY A 40 32.44 25.10 43.35
N GLY A 41 32.00 26.26 42.85
CA GLY A 41 31.42 26.40 41.51
C GLY A 41 32.39 26.05 40.39
N ALA A 42 33.66 26.47 40.50
CA ALA A 42 34.71 26.08 39.55
C ALA A 42 35.00 24.57 39.59
N GLY A 43 34.98 23.94 40.78
CA GLY A 43 35.13 22.49 40.92
C GLY A 43 33.97 21.71 40.30
N LEU A 44 32.73 22.16 40.50
CA LEU A 44 31.54 21.57 39.88
C LEU A 44 31.56 21.77 38.35
N ALA A 45 31.94 22.95 37.86
CA ALA A 45 32.09 23.21 36.43
C ALA A 45 33.20 22.34 35.81
N ALA A 46 34.34 22.16 36.47
CA ALA A 46 35.41 21.29 36.02
C ALA A 46 34.98 19.81 35.97
N ALA A 47 34.23 19.34 36.97
CA ALA A 47 33.65 17.99 36.96
C ALA A 47 32.64 17.79 35.82
N TYR A 48 31.79 18.78 35.56
CA TYR A 48 30.82 18.76 34.45
C TYR A 48 31.51 18.77 33.07
N VAL A 49 32.56 19.59 32.90
CA VAL A 49 33.39 19.59 31.69
C VAL A 49 34.13 18.26 31.51
N TYR A 50 34.62 17.66 32.59
CA TYR A 50 35.27 16.34 32.54
C TYR A 50 34.28 15.22 32.15
N GLN A 51 33.04 15.26 32.65
CA GLN A 51 31.97 14.36 32.21
C GLN A 51 31.64 14.56 30.73
N ALA A 52 31.44 15.81 30.30
CA ALA A 52 31.18 16.13 28.90
C ALA A 52 32.35 15.74 27.95
N TYR A 53 33.58 15.71 28.47
CA TYR A 53 34.79 15.26 27.76
C TYR A 53 34.89 13.72 27.66
N GLN A 54 34.57 12.98 28.72
CA GLN A 54 34.49 11.51 28.68
C GLN A 54 33.41 11.03 27.72
N ASP A 55 32.30 11.78 27.61
CA ASP A 55 31.18 11.50 26.72
C ASP A 55 31.35 12.11 25.30
N LEU A 56 32.58 12.46 24.88
CA LEU A 56 32.85 12.93 23.51
C LEU A 56 32.90 11.76 22.51
N PRO A 57 32.39 11.92 21.27
CA PRO A 57 32.67 10.98 20.20
C PRO A 57 34.18 10.93 19.89
N ALA A 58 34.67 9.78 19.43
CA ALA A 58 36.06 9.66 18.99
C ALA A 58 36.32 10.60 17.79
N PHE A 59 37.27 11.52 17.95
CA PHE A 59 37.63 12.49 16.91
C PHE A 59 38.54 11.84 15.85
N ASN A 60 37.91 11.05 14.97
CA ASN A 60 38.51 10.62 13.71
C ASN A 60 38.61 11.82 12.73
N GLU A 61 39.14 11.58 11.53
CA GLU A 61 39.19 12.58 10.45
C GLU A 61 37.80 13.20 10.20
N PHE A 62 37.74 14.48 9.82
CA PHE A 62 36.48 15.06 9.34
C PHE A 62 36.15 14.42 7.99
N ASP A 63 35.12 13.58 7.96
CA ASP A 63 34.59 12.97 6.75
C ASP A 63 33.32 13.75 6.30
N PRO A 64 33.34 14.41 5.14
CA PRO A 64 32.17 15.13 4.61
C PRO A 64 31.07 14.20 4.10
N ASP A 65 31.37 12.93 3.81
CA ASP A 65 30.43 11.95 3.23
C ASP A 65 29.52 11.38 4.33
N LEU A 66 28.63 12.25 4.82
CA LEU A 66 27.58 11.95 5.80
C LEU A 66 26.23 11.56 5.16
N SER A 67 26.24 11.20 3.87
CA SER A 67 25.12 10.58 3.18
C SER A 67 24.74 9.25 3.84
N SER A 68 23.44 8.99 4.01
CA SER A 68 23.01 7.66 4.45
C SER A 68 22.97 6.71 3.26
N VAL A 69 23.33 5.45 3.47
CA VAL A 69 23.45 4.46 2.39
C VAL A 69 22.48 3.32 2.62
N ILE A 70 21.71 2.98 1.59
CA ILE A 70 20.82 1.82 1.56
C ILE A 70 21.57 0.66 0.92
N TYR A 71 21.59 -0.48 1.62
CA TYR A 71 22.29 -1.70 1.24
C TYR A 71 21.31 -2.85 0.98
N ASP A 72 21.66 -3.74 0.06
CA ASP A 72 20.96 -4.99 -0.16
C ASP A 72 21.21 -6.00 0.98
N ARG A 73 20.54 -7.16 0.91
CA ARG A 73 20.71 -8.26 1.89
C ARG A 73 22.11 -8.90 1.89
N TYR A 74 22.95 -8.58 0.90
CA TYR A 74 24.33 -9.07 0.75
C TYR A 74 25.37 -8.04 1.21
N GLY A 75 24.96 -6.80 1.54
CA GLY A 75 25.83 -5.70 1.98
C GLY A 75 26.38 -4.82 0.85
N ASN A 76 25.89 -4.93 -0.39
CA ASN A 76 26.25 -4.03 -1.49
C ASN A 76 25.45 -2.73 -1.41
N LYS A 77 26.04 -1.59 -1.81
CA LYS A 77 25.31 -0.32 -1.93
C LYS A 77 24.28 -0.41 -3.06
N VAL A 78 23.01 -0.17 -2.73
CA VAL A 78 21.89 -0.07 -3.68
C VAL A 78 21.65 1.39 -4.05
N TYR A 79 21.49 2.24 -3.04
CA TYR A 79 21.21 3.67 -3.21
C TYR A 79 21.90 4.49 -2.14
N GLU A 80 22.16 5.75 -2.46
CA GLU A 80 22.78 6.71 -1.55
C GLU A 80 21.85 7.90 -1.36
N LEU A 81 21.44 8.12 -0.12
CA LEU A 81 20.71 9.30 0.34
C LEU A 81 21.70 10.46 0.48
N ALA A 82 22.26 10.85 -0.66
CA ALA A 82 22.83 12.17 -0.89
C ALA A 82 21.71 13.13 -1.30
N LEU A 83 21.95 14.43 -1.12
CA LEU A 83 21.14 15.47 -1.75
C LEU A 83 21.61 15.60 -3.21
N ASP A 84 20.67 15.75 -4.14
CA ASP A 84 20.88 15.77 -5.61
C ASP A 84 22.16 16.52 -6.02
N GLU A 85 23.14 15.80 -6.60
CA GLU A 85 24.37 16.19 -7.36
C GLU A 85 25.12 17.53 -7.03
N HIS A 86 24.82 18.20 -5.93
CA HIS A 86 25.20 19.61 -5.69
C HIS A 86 25.87 19.87 -4.33
N ARG A 87 26.33 18.79 -3.66
CA ARG A 87 27.48 18.88 -2.74
C ARG A 87 28.81 18.80 -3.52
N THR A 88 28.92 19.57 -4.60
CA THR A 88 30.23 19.95 -5.14
C THR A 88 30.96 20.67 -4.02
N LEU A 89 32.05 20.09 -3.51
CA LEU A 89 32.91 20.76 -2.55
C LEU A 89 33.60 21.93 -3.27
N VAL A 90 33.10 23.14 -3.06
CA VAL A 90 33.70 24.34 -3.63
C VAL A 90 34.87 24.73 -2.73
N GLU A 91 36.09 24.70 -3.29
CA GLU A 91 37.28 25.19 -2.60
C GLU A 91 37.07 26.64 -2.18
N LEU A 92 37.58 27.05 -1.01
CA LEU A 92 37.32 28.39 -0.49
C LEU A 92 37.77 29.47 -1.49
N GLU A 93 38.79 29.19 -2.29
CA GLU A 93 39.36 30.10 -3.28
C GLU A 93 38.36 30.49 -4.38
N ASP A 94 37.44 29.61 -4.78
CA ASP A 94 36.42 29.86 -5.81
C ASP A 94 35.22 30.67 -5.29
N ILE A 95 34.91 30.60 -3.98
CA ILE A 95 33.82 31.38 -3.37
C ILE A 95 34.19 32.88 -3.39
N PRO A 96 33.36 33.83 -3.87
CA PRO A 96 33.78 35.23 -3.96
C PRO A 96 34.08 35.83 -2.58
N VAL A 97 35.16 36.61 -2.48
CA VAL A 97 35.69 37.12 -1.19
C VAL A 97 34.66 37.93 -0.42
N ASP A 98 33.80 38.68 -1.11
CA ASP A 98 32.72 39.44 -0.50
C ASP A 98 31.65 38.56 0.16
N VAL A 99 31.39 37.38 -0.42
CA VAL A 99 30.47 36.38 0.15
C VAL A 99 31.09 35.74 1.40
N ARG A 100 32.39 35.41 1.36
CA ARG A 100 33.15 34.96 2.55
C ARG A 100 33.09 36.00 3.67
N ASN A 101 33.29 37.28 3.32
CA ASN A 101 33.26 38.40 4.26
C ASN A 101 31.86 38.67 4.82
N ALA A 102 30.79 38.52 4.02
CA ALA A 102 29.41 38.65 4.49
C ALA A 102 29.09 37.66 5.61
N VAL A 103 29.48 36.39 5.43
CA VAL A 103 29.30 35.33 6.43
C VAL A 103 30.14 35.59 7.68
N ILE A 104 31.42 35.95 7.52
CA ILE A 104 32.29 36.33 8.66
C ILE A 104 31.68 37.51 9.42
N ALA A 105 31.22 38.55 8.72
CA ALA A 105 30.73 39.78 9.32
C ALA A 105 29.49 39.57 10.20
N VAL A 106 28.59 38.68 9.79
CA VAL A 106 27.35 38.40 10.51
C VAL A 106 27.45 37.28 11.54
N GLU A 107 28.10 36.16 11.19
CA GLU A 107 28.19 35.01 12.09
C GLU A 107 29.34 35.12 13.09
N ASP A 108 30.51 35.65 12.71
CA ASP A 108 31.70 35.67 13.56
C ASP A 108 32.74 36.75 13.20
N ARG A 109 32.41 38.01 13.53
CA ARG A 109 33.25 39.22 13.45
C ARG A 109 34.71 39.07 13.89
N ARG A 110 35.03 38.11 14.76
CA ARG A 110 36.41 37.86 15.24
C ARG A 110 36.96 36.50 14.81
N PHE A 111 36.36 35.84 13.83
CA PHE A 111 36.74 34.52 13.34
C PHE A 111 38.25 34.35 13.15
N ARG A 112 38.93 35.30 12.50
CA ARG A 112 40.39 35.29 12.25
C ARG A 112 41.26 35.53 13.50
N ASN A 113 40.68 35.98 14.61
CA ASN A 113 41.36 36.54 15.79
C ASN A 113 41.18 35.73 17.09
N HIS A 114 40.46 34.61 17.06
CA HIS A 114 40.23 33.73 18.22
C HIS A 114 40.64 32.28 17.91
N PHE A 115 40.58 31.38 18.89
CA PHE A 115 40.98 29.97 18.73
C PHE A 115 39.88 29.01 19.20
N GLY A 116 39.08 28.51 18.26
CA GLY A 116 37.90 27.65 18.45
C GLY A 116 36.71 28.36 19.11
N ILE A 117 36.97 29.05 20.22
CA ILE A 117 36.02 29.85 21.00
C ILE A 117 36.48 31.31 21.08
N ASP A 118 35.53 32.24 21.17
CA ASP A 118 35.80 33.66 21.44
C ASP A 118 35.45 33.99 22.91
N PRO A 119 36.43 34.15 23.81
CA PRO A 119 36.17 34.43 25.22
C PRO A 119 35.51 35.80 25.45
N ILE A 120 35.74 36.78 24.57
CA ILE A 120 35.21 38.14 24.70
C ILE A 120 33.75 38.18 24.24
N ARG A 121 33.40 37.46 23.16
CA ARG A 121 32.02 37.27 22.72
C ARG A 121 31.23 36.45 23.73
N LEU A 122 31.81 35.37 24.26
CA LEU A 122 31.17 34.54 25.30
C LEU A 122 30.90 35.36 26.58
N ALA A 123 31.87 36.16 27.04
CA ALA A 123 31.68 37.05 28.19
C ALA A 123 30.66 38.17 27.91
N GLY A 124 30.65 38.73 26.70
CA GLY A 124 29.66 39.71 26.24
C GLY A 124 28.24 39.14 26.29
N ALA A 125 28.02 38.00 25.64
CA ALA A 125 26.74 37.31 25.59
C ALA A 125 26.24 36.92 26.99
N VAL A 126 27.10 36.37 27.85
CA VAL A 126 26.76 36.08 29.25
C VAL A 126 26.34 37.37 29.99
N TRP A 127 27.03 38.48 29.78
CA TRP A 127 26.70 39.76 30.42
C TRP A 127 25.39 40.37 29.88
N SER A 128 25.11 40.27 28.57
CA SER A 128 23.83 40.72 27.98
C SER A 128 22.67 39.86 28.46
N ASN A 129 22.82 38.53 28.47
CA ASN A 129 21.81 37.60 28.96
C ASN A 129 21.54 37.79 30.46
N ILE A 130 22.54 38.16 31.27
CA ILE A 130 22.34 38.56 32.67
C ILE A 130 21.55 39.88 32.79
N LYS A 131 21.81 40.89 31.97
CA LYS A 131 21.00 42.14 31.96
C LYS A 131 19.54 41.87 31.58
N TYR A 132 19.32 40.99 30.60
CA TYR A 132 18.00 40.55 30.15
C TYR A 132 17.24 39.82 31.27
N LEU A 133 17.89 38.86 31.94
CA LEU A 133 17.32 38.12 33.07
C LEU A 133 17.09 39.01 34.31
N LEU A 134 17.77 40.16 34.40
CA LEU A 134 17.54 41.24 35.39
C LEU A 134 16.56 42.32 34.91
N GLY A 135 15.93 42.16 33.74
CA GLY A 135 14.87 43.05 33.23
C GLY A 135 15.34 44.45 32.81
N MET A 136 16.61 44.63 32.43
CA MET A 136 17.12 45.95 32.01
C MET A 136 16.58 46.37 30.64
N PRO A 137 15.99 47.57 30.48
CA PRO A 137 15.50 48.05 29.19
C PRO A 137 16.59 48.05 28.10
N GLY A 138 16.24 47.59 26.90
CA GLY A 138 17.16 47.55 25.75
C GLY A 138 18.18 46.40 25.77
N SER A 139 18.05 45.42 26.67
CA SER A 139 18.86 44.18 26.61
C SER A 139 18.17 43.11 25.75
N GLN A 140 18.98 42.29 25.06
CA GLN A 140 18.55 41.21 24.18
C GLN A 140 19.32 39.92 24.51
N LEU A 141 18.82 38.77 24.02
CA LEU A 141 19.52 37.50 24.11
C LEU A 141 20.60 37.41 23.03
N GLU A 142 21.87 37.34 23.44
CA GLU A 142 23.03 37.33 22.54
C GLU A 142 23.62 35.92 22.33
N GLY A 143 23.98 35.62 21.08
CA GLY A 143 24.58 34.36 20.67
C GLY A 143 26.11 34.34 20.81
N GLY A 144 26.61 33.57 21.78
CA GLY A 144 28.05 33.43 22.07
C GLY A 144 28.83 32.43 21.20
N SER A 145 28.23 31.86 20.15
CA SER A 145 28.87 30.86 19.27
C SER A 145 29.91 31.48 18.32
N THR A 146 30.92 30.70 17.93
CA THR A 146 31.82 31.00 16.80
C THR A 146 31.43 30.20 15.55
N ILE A 147 31.95 30.53 14.38
CA ILE A 147 31.79 29.70 13.16
C ILE A 147 32.24 28.25 13.44
N THR A 148 33.39 28.09 14.10
CA THR A 148 33.98 26.78 14.44
C THR A 148 33.11 25.97 15.40
N MET A 149 32.44 26.61 16.37
CA MET A 149 31.45 25.95 17.23
C MET A 149 30.18 25.52 16.46
N GLN A 150 29.82 26.26 15.41
CA GLN A 150 28.68 25.89 14.56
C GLN A 150 29.02 24.75 13.59
N LEU A 151 30.23 24.70 13.05
CA LEU A 151 30.75 23.53 12.34
C LEU A 151 30.81 22.30 13.27
N ALA A 152 31.34 22.47 14.49
CA ALA A 152 31.37 21.41 15.51
C ALA A 152 29.98 20.89 15.88
N ARG A 153 28.99 21.79 16.02
CA ARG A 153 27.58 21.44 16.23
C ARG A 153 27.03 20.60 15.08
N ASN A 154 27.18 21.08 13.85
CA ASN A 154 26.49 20.53 12.70
C ASN A 154 27.05 19.16 12.26
N ALA A 155 28.36 18.91 12.41
CA ALA A 155 29.01 17.69 11.89
C ALA A 155 29.19 16.54 12.92
N PHE A 156 29.25 16.87 14.22
CA PHE A 156 29.69 15.91 15.26
C PHE A 156 28.70 15.68 16.41
N LEU A 157 27.63 16.48 16.55
CA LEU A 157 26.79 16.51 17.75
C LEU A 157 25.30 16.40 17.40
N SER A 158 24.50 15.88 18.35
CA SER A 158 23.04 15.77 18.20
C SER A 158 22.35 17.15 18.22
N PRO A 159 21.11 17.28 17.75
CA PRO A 159 20.37 18.56 17.80
C PRO A 159 20.00 19.06 19.22
N GLU A 160 20.02 18.19 20.24
CA GLU A 160 19.47 18.46 21.57
C GLU A 160 20.07 19.68 22.28
N GLN A 161 19.27 20.71 22.61
CA GLN A 161 19.78 21.96 23.17
C GLN A 161 20.17 21.90 24.66
N THR A 162 21.14 21.06 25.00
CA THR A 162 21.68 20.88 26.37
C THR A 162 22.95 21.70 26.63
N ILE A 163 23.21 22.02 27.90
CA ILE A 163 24.47 22.63 28.34
C ILE A 163 25.66 21.69 28.09
N LYS A 164 25.46 20.37 28.22
CA LYS A 164 26.44 19.33 27.89
C LYS A 164 26.91 19.45 26.44
N ARG A 165 25.97 19.46 25.49
CA ARG A 165 26.27 19.66 24.07
C ARG A 165 27.01 20.99 23.84
N LYS A 166 26.62 22.07 24.51
CA LYS A 166 27.29 23.37 24.35
C LYS A 166 28.74 23.38 24.85
N VAL A 167 29.08 22.57 25.87
CA VAL A 167 30.48 22.33 26.28
C VAL A 167 31.20 21.47 25.22
N GLN A 168 30.54 20.44 24.68
CA GLN A 168 31.12 19.59 23.64
C GLN A 168 31.41 20.36 22.33
N GLU A 169 30.54 21.30 21.92
CA GLU A 169 30.81 22.23 20.81
C GLU A 169 32.14 22.98 21.01
N MET A 170 32.39 23.49 22.22
CA MET A 170 33.63 24.23 22.54
C MET A 170 34.85 23.31 22.50
N LEU A 171 34.75 22.10 23.06
CA LEU A 171 35.84 21.12 23.07
C LEU A 171 36.17 20.60 21.67
N ILE A 172 35.17 20.43 20.79
CA ILE A 172 35.37 20.01 19.40
C ILE A 172 35.89 21.18 18.55
N ALA A 173 35.40 22.42 18.75
CA ALA A 173 35.93 23.60 18.05
C ALA A 173 37.43 23.84 18.34
N ILE A 174 37.86 23.61 19.59
CA ILE A 174 39.27 23.69 19.99
C ILE A 174 40.12 22.54 19.40
N GLN A 175 39.51 21.39 19.04
CA GLN A 175 40.20 20.29 18.35
C GLN A 175 40.27 20.52 16.83
N LEU A 176 39.19 21.01 16.22
CA LEU A 176 39.12 21.40 14.81
C LEU A 176 40.23 22.41 14.45
N GLU A 177 40.36 23.51 15.19
CA GLU A 177 41.41 24.52 14.93
C GLU A 177 42.83 24.10 15.36
N ARG A 178 43.01 22.92 15.97
CA ARG A 178 44.35 22.30 16.11
C ARG A 178 44.77 21.51 14.86
N ARG A 179 43.83 21.15 13.99
CA ARG A 179 44.05 20.31 12.80
C ARG A 179 43.92 21.09 11.48
N TYR A 180 43.01 22.06 11.43
CA TYR A 180 42.66 22.82 10.23
C TYR A 180 42.96 24.32 10.39
N THR A 181 43.32 25.00 9.29
CA THR A 181 43.51 26.45 9.26
C THR A 181 42.17 27.20 9.33
N LYS A 182 42.18 28.51 9.61
CA LYS A 182 40.94 29.33 9.57
C LYS A 182 40.26 29.31 8.21
N ASP A 183 41.01 29.20 7.12
CA ASP A 183 40.46 29.10 5.78
C ASP A 183 39.77 27.74 5.59
N GLN A 184 40.42 26.63 5.93
CA GLN A 184 39.81 25.28 5.91
C GLN A 184 38.57 25.18 6.83
N ILE A 185 38.58 25.80 8.01
CA ILE A 185 37.39 25.84 8.88
C ILE A 185 36.23 26.62 8.24
N LEU A 186 36.53 27.69 7.49
CA LEU A 186 35.50 28.45 6.77
C LEU A 186 34.98 27.68 5.55
N GLU A 187 35.87 27.02 4.81
CA GLU A 187 35.55 26.13 3.69
C GLU A 187 34.60 25.00 4.11
N LEU A 188 34.98 24.25 5.16
CA LEU A 188 34.16 23.19 5.73
C LEU A 188 32.82 23.73 6.26
N TYR A 189 32.81 24.93 6.86
CA TYR A 189 31.56 25.54 7.33
C TYR A 189 30.64 25.94 6.17
N LEU A 190 31.14 26.64 5.15
CA LEU A 190 30.33 27.10 4.01
C LEU A 190 29.79 25.93 3.18
N ASN A 191 30.54 24.82 3.08
CA ASN A 191 30.12 23.60 2.40
C ASN A 191 29.23 22.66 3.24
N THR A 192 29.02 22.90 4.54
CA THR A 192 28.19 22.00 5.41
C THR A 192 27.06 22.68 6.18
N VAL A 193 27.03 24.02 6.27
CA VAL A 193 25.94 24.72 6.94
C VAL A 193 24.63 24.60 6.13
N PRO A 194 23.46 24.41 6.78
CA PRO A 194 22.17 24.51 6.12
C PRO A 194 21.90 25.97 5.72
N TRP A 195 21.65 26.21 4.44
CA TRP A 195 21.31 27.53 3.90
C TRP A 195 19.80 27.75 3.74
N GLY A 196 19.00 26.70 3.90
CA GLY A 196 17.53 26.74 3.82
C GLY A 196 16.97 25.77 2.78
N GLY A 197 15.73 25.31 2.98
CA GLY A 197 15.11 24.30 2.11
C GLY A 197 15.96 23.02 2.03
N ARG A 198 16.31 22.59 0.81
CA ARG A 198 17.20 21.44 0.55
C ARG A 198 18.67 21.85 0.37
N ALA A 199 19.02 23.13 0.48
CA ALA A 199 20.39 23.62 0.26
C ALA A 199 21.31 23.38 1.48
N TYR A 200 22.25 22.45 1.32
CA TYR A 200 23.34 22.17 2.26
C TYR A 200 24.67 22.37 1.55
N GLY A 201 25.47 23.30 2.03
CA GLY A 201 26.62 23.81 1.28
C GLY A 201 26.27 24.98 0.35
N ILE A 202 27.25 25.85 0.13
CA ILE A 202 27.04 27.14 -0.55
C ILE A 202 26.77 27.01 -2.05
N GLU A 203 27.27 25.95 -2.70
CA GLU A 203 26.93 25.63 -4.10
C GLU A 203 25.45 25.30 -4.23
N ALA A 204 24.93 24.36 -3.44
CA ALA A 204 23.51 24.03 -3.40
C ALA A 204 22.64 25.27 -3.08
N ALA A 205 23.14 26.22 -2.30
CA ALA A 205 22.46 27.49 -2.04
C ALA A 205 22.46 28.43 -3.26
N ALA A 206 23.59 28.56 -3.96
CA ALA A 206 23.71 29.36 -5.17
C ALA A 206 22.80 28.83 -6.29
N GLN A 207 22.78 27.51 -6.48
CA GLN A 207 21.89 26.83 -7.43
C GLN A 207 20.41 26.97 -7.01
N MET A 208 20.06 26.66 -5.76
CA MET A 208 18.67 26.67 -5.29
C MET A 208 18.03 28.07 -5.32
N TYR A 209 18.77 29.12 -4.95
CA TYR A 209 18.21 30.47 -4.85
C TYR A 209 18.40 31.33 -6.11
N PHE A 210 19.43 31.07 -6.92
CA PHE A 210 19.82 31.95 -8.04
C PHE A 210 20.15 31.23 -9.37
N SER A 211 20.12 29.89 -9.42
CA SER A 211 20.52 29.09 -10.61
C SER A 211 21.94 29.44 -11.10
N LYS A 212 22.90 29.42 -10.17
CA LYS A 212 24.30 29.86 -10.35
C LYS A 212 25.26 28.95 -9.61
N HIS A 213 26.51 28.91 -10.06
CA HIS A 213 27.61 28.40 -9.22
C HIS A 213 27.94 29.38 -8.08
N ALA A 214 28.49 28.87 -6.97
CA ALA A 214 28.89 29.70 -5.83
C ALA A 214 29.93 30.77 -6.20
N SER A 215 30.77 30.50 -7.20
CA SER A 215 31.74 31.43 -7.79
C SER A 215 31.13 32.61 -8.55
N GLU A 216 29.84 32.53 -8.89
CA GLU A 216 29.08 33.57 -9.63
C GLU A 216 28.18 34.42 -8.70
N LEU A 217 28.22 34.16 -7.38
CA LEU A 217 27.48 34.92 -6.38
C LEU A 217 28.01 36.35 -6.25
N THR A 218 27.13 37.33 -6.50
CA THR A 218 27.42 38.73 -6.19
C THR A 218 27.38 38.96 -4.68
N LEU A 219 28.02 40.04 -4.20
CA LEU A 219 27.85 40.55 -2.84
C LEU A 219 26.37 40.72 -2.45
N SER A 220 25.51 41.12 -3.39
CA SER A 220 24.07 41.31 -3.18
C SER A 220 23.37 40.01 -2.75
N GLU A 221 23.74 38.91 -3.40
CA GLU A 221 23.21 37.56 -3.19
C GLU A 221 23.88 36.88 -1.99
N GLY A 222 25.20 37.02 -1.83
CA GLY A 222 25.95 36.53 -0.68
C GLY A 222 25.51 37.16 0.65
N ALA A 223 25.19 38.46 0.65
CA ALA A 223 24.64 39.13 1.84
C ALA A 223 23.21 38.67 2.15
N LEU A 224 22.43 38.20 1.16
CA LEU A 224 21.15 37.54 1.40
C LEU A 224 21.39 36.18 2.07
N LEU A 225 22.19 35.31 1.44
CA LEU A 225 22.51 33.97 1.94
C LEU A 225 23.09 33.99 3.36
N ALA A 226 24.07 34.87 3.62
CA ALA A 226 24.66 35.05 4.95
C ALA A 226 23.63 35.51 6.00
N GLY A 227 22.59 36.24 5.58
CA GLY A 227 21.48 36.63 6.45
C GLY A 227 20.65 35.43 6.91
N ILE A 228 20.37 34.50 5.99
CA ILE A 228 19.52 33.31 6.21
C ILE A 228 20.08 32.39 7.32
N LEU A 229 21.41 32.29 7.44
CA LEU A 229 22.12 31.41 8.39
C LEU A 229 21.66 31.54 9.86
N LYS A 230 21.18 32.72 10.28
CA LYS A 230 20.63 32.94 11.64
C LYS A 230 19.44 32.03 11.96
N GLY A 231 18.64 31.69 10.95
CA GLY A 231 17.40 30.91 11.09
C GLY A 231 16.91 30.48 9.70
N PRO A 232 17.44 29.40 9.11
CA PRO A 232 17.23 29.12 7.69
C PRO A 232 15.77 28.88 7.26
N SER A 233 14.91 28.43 8.17
CA SER A 233 13.47 28.29 7.94
C SER A 233 12.68 29.59 8.20
N GLU A 234 13.20 30.49 9.04
CA GLU A 234 12.56 31.76 9.45
C GLU A 234 12.80 32.86 8.40
N TYR A 235 14.00 32.92 7.84
CA TYR A 235 14.43 33.92 6.86
C TYR A 235 14.55 33.35 5.44
N SER A 236 13.91 32.22 5.13
CA SER A 236 13.96 31.64 3.78
C SER A 236 13.29 32.60 2.77
N PRO A 237 14.00 33.03 1.71
CA PRO A 237 13.46 33.93 0.69
C PRO A 237 12.15 33.44 0.03
N PHE A 238 11.90 32.13 -0.01
CA PHE A 238 10.69 31.53 -0.59
C PHE A 238 9.43 31.68 0.29
N THR A 239 9.59 31.86 1.60
CA THR A 239 8.46 31.92 2.56
C THR A 239 8.37 33.24 3.31
N ASN A 240 9.50 33.95 3.46
CA ASN A 240 9.59 35.22 4.19
C ASN A 240 10.58 36.17 3.47
N TRP A 241 10.19 36.63 2.28
CA TRP A 241 11.01 37.54 1.47
C TRP A 241 11.35 38.86 2.20
N GLU A 242 10.38 39.47 2.88
CA GLU A 242 10.57 40.74 3.59
C GLU A 242 11.55 40.59 4.76
N GLY A 243 11.38 39.57 5.62
CA GLY A 243 12.33 39.29 6.69
C GLY A 243 13.71 38.86 6.20
N ALA A 244 13.81 38.20 5.03
CA ALA A 244 15.09 37.90 4.40
C ALA A 244 15.81 39.19 3.93
N LEU A 245 15.09 40.16 3.37
CA LEU A 245 15.63 41.47 2.97
C LEU A 245 16.01 42.36 4.16
N GLU A 246 15.19 42.41 5.23
CA GLU A 246 15.58 43.08 6.48
C GLU A 246 16.88 42.47 7.03
N ARG A 247 16.97 41.13 7.03
CA ARG A 247 18.13 40.41 7.53
C ARG A 247 19.37 40.63 6.68
N ARG A 248 19.24 40.69 5.34
CA ARG A 248 20.29 41.10 4.38
C ARG A 248 20.79 42.52 4.65
N ALA A 249 19.91 43.47 4.92
CA ALA A 249 20.31 44.84 5.22
C ALA A 249 21.23 44.92 6.46
N ILE A 250 20.92 44.13 7.50
CA ILE A 250 21.76 43.99 8.70
C ILE A 250 23.15 43.38 8.35
N VAL A 251 23.24 42.44 7.41
CA VAL A 251 24.55 41.92 6.95
C VAL A 251 25.37 43.03 6.28
N LEU A 252 24.75 43.81 5.38
CA LEU A 252 25.43 44.93 4.70
C LEU A 252 25.93 45.98 5.70
N ASP A 253 25.13 46.34 6.71
CA ASP A 253 25.56 47.25 7.79
C ASP A 253 26.72 46.69 8.62
N LEU A 254 26.71 45.40 8.95
CA LEU A 254 27.81 44.74 9.65
C LEU A 254 29.09 44.65 8.81
N MET A 255 28.98 44.55 7.49
CA MET A 255 30.12 44.63 6.57
C MET A 255 30.71 46.05 6.53
N VAL A 256 29.89 47.09 6.60
CA VAL A 256 30.35 48.48 6.71
C VAL A 256 31.03 48.74 8.06
N GLU A 257 30.46 48.31 9.20
CA GLU A 257 31.10 48.48 10.54
C GLU A 257 32.50 47.83 10.58
N GLN A 258 32.69 46.75 9.84
CA GLN A 258 33.93 45.96 9.81
C GLN A 258 34.89 46.37 8.68
N GLY A 259 34.52 47.33 7.83
CA GLY A 259 35.36 47.85 6.74
C GLY A 259 35.48 46.91 5.53
N TYR A 260 34.56 45.95 5.37
CA TYR A 260 34.46 45.09 4.19
C TYR A 260 33.68 45.73 3.03
N LEU A 261 32.89 46.78 3.31
CA LEU A 261 32.01 47.43 2.33
C LEU A 261 32.00 48.95 2.52
N ASP A 262 31.93 49.69 1.41
CA ASP A 262 31.77 51.15 1.44
C ASP A 262 30.33 51.55 1.83
N PRO A 263 30.12 52.58 2.68
CA PRO A 263 28.78 53.00 3.10
C PRO A 263 27.83 53.38 1.95
N ALA A 264 28.32 53.99 0.87
CA ALA A 264 27.47 54.40 -0.25
C ALA A 264 27.07 53.19 -1.13
N GLU A 265 27.94 52.19 -1.26
CA GLU A 265 27.63 50.94 -1.96
C GLU A 265 26.67 50.07 -1.13
N ALA A 266 26.81 50.06 0.21
CA ALA A 266 25.84 49.39 1.09
C ALA A 266 24.44 49.98 0.96
N GLU A 267 24.30 51.31 0.95
CA GLU A 267 23.00 51.96 0.71
C GLU A 267 22.47 51.71 -0.71
N ARG A 268 23.34 51.65 -1.73
CA ARG A 268 22.93 51.23 -3.08
C ARG A 268 22.33 49.82 -3.05
N LEU A 269 23.02 48.86 -2.45
CA LEU A 269 22.61 47.46 -2.36
C LEU A 269 21.35 47.25 -1.50
N LYS A 270 21.14 48.02 -0.42
CA LYS A 270 19.88 47.98 0.34
C LYS A 270 18.67 48.33 -0.51
N ASN A 271 18.81 49.28 -1.44
CA ASN A 271 17.76 49.71 -2.37
C ASN A 271 17.70 48.86 -3.66
N ASP A 272 18.64 47.94 -3.85
CA ASP A 272 18.82 47.09 -5.05
C ASP A 272 18.88 45.60 -4.62
N PRO A 273 17.74 44.98 -4.28
CA PRO A 273 17.68 43.59 -3.83
C PRO A 273 17.93 42.61 -4.99
N PRO A 274 18.55 41.44 -4.73
CA PRO A 274 18.79 40.44 -5.77
C PRO A 274 17.47 39.81 -6.24
N GLU A 275 17.40 39.44 -7.52
CA GLU A 275 16.28 38.67 -8.08
C GLU A 275 16.45 37.19 -7.70
N LEU A 276 15.41 36.57 -7.11
CA LEU A 276 15.39 35.12 -6.93
C LEU A 276 15.20 34.44 -8.28
N ARG A 277 16.07 33.46 -8.56
CA ARG A 277 15.97 32.60 -9.74
C ARG A 277 16.04 31.16 -9.27
N PRO A 278 14.97 30.64 -8.63
CA PRO A 278 14.91 29.24 -8.28
C PRO A 278 15.09 28.41 -9.55
N ALA A 279 15.95 27.40 -9.49
CA ALA A 279 16.01 26.41 -10.54
C ALA A 279 14.63 25.76 -10.70
N GLU A 280 14.17 25.57 -11.94
CA GLU A 280 13.11 24.61 -12.18
C GLU A 280 13.66 23.25 -11.75
N ILE A 281 13.19 22.73 -10.61
CA ILE A 281 13.53 21.38 -10.15
C ILE A 281 12.79 20.39 -11.06
N THR A 282 13.32 20.20 -12.27
CA THR A 282 13.04 19.06 -13.12
C THR A 282 13.51 17.82 -12.35
N PRO A 283 12.60 16.92 -11.94
CA PRO A 283 13.02 15.69 -11.28
C PRO A 283 13.86 14.91 -12.29
N ALA A 284 15.11 14.62 -11.94
CA ALA A 284 15.90 13.66 -12.71
C ALA A 284 15.13 12.34 -12.74
N THR A 285 15.07 11.69 -13.92
CA THR A 285 14.45 10.36 -14.05
C THR A 285 15.36 9.31 -13.40
N VAL A 286 15.27 9.21 -12.08
CA VAL A 286 16.06 8.28 -11.28
C VAL A 286 15.65 6.85 -11.63
N THR A 287 16.52 6.18 -12.39
CA THR A 287 16.30 4.86 -12.97
C THR A 287 17.44 3.93 -12.56
N PHE A 288 17.19 3.08 -11.58
CA PHE A 288 18.09 2.02 -11.13
C PHE A 288 17.27 0.83 -10.63
N THR A 289 17.82 -0.38 -10.67
CA THR A 289 17.13 -1.59 -10.22
C THR A 289 16.84 -1.53 -8.72
N GLY A 290 15.57 -1.61 -8.33
CA GLY A 290 15.14 -1.44 -6.93
C GLY A 290 14.65 -0.03 -6.57
N ASP A 291 14.51 0.87 -7.55
CA ASP A 291 13.76 2.14 -7.47
C ASP A 291 12.55 2.10 -6.51
N TRP A 292 11.51 1.33 -6.83
CA TRP A 292 10.29 1.21 -6.02
C TRP A 292 10.51 0.66 -4.61
N TYR A 293 11.56 -0.15 -4.42
CA TYR A 293 11.91 -0.72 -3.12
C TYR A 293 12.57 0.36 -2.24
N VAL A 294 13.49 1.13 -2.81
CA VAL A 294 14.16 2.24 -2.13
C VAL A 294 13.17 3.34 -1.76
N ASP A 295 12.23 3.66 -2.65
CA ASP A 295 11.11 4.55 -2.34
C ASP A 295 10.33 4.10 -1.10
N TYR A 296 10.01 2.80 -1.01
CA TYR A 296 9.29 2.29 0.16
C TYR A 296 10.15 2.27 1.42
N VAL A 297 11.47 2.01 1.32
CA VAL A 297 12.42 2.18 2.44
C VAL A 297 12.45 3.62 2.93
N ILE A 298 12.48 4.61 2.04
CA ILE A 298 12.44 6.04 2.42
C ILE A 298 11.09 6.39 3.04
N GLN A 299 9.97 5.86 2.53
CA GLN A 299 8.65 6.05 3.14
C GLN A 299 8.60 5.47 4.56
N ILE A 300 9.04 4.22 4.76
CA ILE A 300 9.12 3.58 6.10
C ILE A 300 9.97 4.40 7.08
N LEU A 301 11.04 5.04 6.62
CA LEU A 301 11.92 5.85 7.47
C LEU A 301 11.37 7.25 7.79
N THR A 302 10.42 7.78 7.02
CA THR A 302 9.93 9.18 7.15
C THR A 302 8.46 9.30 7.57
N ASP A 303 7.62 8.32 7.22
CA ASP A 303 6.19 8.27 7.51
C ASP A 303 5.92 7.56 8.86
N PRO A 304 5.34 8.24 9.88
CA PRO A 304 5.02 7.61 11.15
C PRO A 304 4.03 6.44 11.08
N GLU A 305 3.14 6.40 10.08
CA GLU A 305 2.16 5.31 9.94
C GLU A 305 2.78 4.07 9.27
N GLU A 306 3.74 4.23 8.35
CA GLU A 306 4.53 3.10 7.85
C GLU A 306 5.54 2.61 8.91
N ALA A 307 6.29 3.51 9.55
CA ALA A 307 7.28 3.17 10.57
C ALA A 307 6.66 2.35 11.73
N ALA A 308 5.43 2.68 12.14
CA ALA A 308 4.70 1.94 13.16
C ALA A 308 4.45 0.47 12.80
N LYS A 309 4.23 0.14 11.51
CA LYS A 309 4.01 -1.25 11.05
C LYS A 309 5.24 -2.14 11.25
N TYR A 310 6.43 -1.54 11.21
CA TYR A 310 7.71 -2.23 11.40
C TYR A 310 8.29 -2.04 12.82
N ASN A 311 7.56 -1.39 13.74
CA ASN A 311 8.03 -1.01 15.07
C ASN A 311 9.40 -0.28 15.01
N LEU A 312 9.47 0.72 14.12
CA LEU A 312 10.68 1.42 13.71
C LEU A 312 10.60 2.92 14.08
N ILE A 313 11.75 3.56 14.29
CA ILE A 313 11.83 5.00 14.58
C ILE A 313 11.87 5.82 13.30
N THR A 314 11.04 6.85 13.19
CA THR A 314 11.13 7.81 12.08
C THR A 314 12.36 8.70 12.20
N PHE A 315 12.83 9.15 11.04
CA PHE A 315 13.87 10.14 10.85
C PHE A 315 13.28 11.31 10.06
N SER A 316 13.70 12.54 10.35
CA SER A 316 13.36 13.64 9.44
C SER A 316 14.16 13.50 8.13
N PRO A 317 13.71 14.09 7.01
CA PRO A 317 14.47 14.07 5.76
C PRO A 317 15.90 14.60 5.96
N GLU A 318 16.04 15.69 6.72
CA GLU A 318 17.33 16.28 7.08
C GLU A 318 18.26 15.27 7.77
N GLU A 319 17.73 14.46 8.68
CA GLU A 319 18.49 13.45 9.40
C GLU A 319 18.95 12.30 8.50
N LEU A 320 18.13 11.89 7.51
CA LEU A 320 18.54 10.90 6.50
C LEU A 320 19.71 11.42 5.64
N TYR A 321 19.76 12.71 5.30
CA TYR A 321 20.85 13.32 4.52
C TYR A 321 22.09 13.76 5.34
N GLN A 322 22.13 13.48 6.66
CA GLN A 322 23.17 14.00 7.58
C GLN A 322 23.70 13.02 8.64
N LYS A 323 22.97 11.96 9.00
CA LYS A 323 23.41 11.03 10.07
C LYS A 323 24.44 9.99 9.61
N GLY A 324 24.68 9.83 8.30
CA GLY A 324 25.53 8.79 7.74
C GLY A 324 25.05 7.39 8.12
N LEU A 325 23.74 7.13 8.03
CA LEU A 325 23.16 5.85 8.43
C LEU A 325 23.52 4.75 7.43
N ARG A 326 23.65 3.51 7.91
CA ARG A 326 23.70 2.33 7.03
C ARG A 326 22.42 1.54 7.21
N ILE A 327 21.60 1.55 6.17
CA ILE A 327 20.25 0.98 6.15
C ILE A 327 20.33 -0.33 5.38
N TYR A 328 20.42 -1.45 6.08
CA TYR A 328 20.42 -2.79 5.50
C TYR A 328 18.99 -3.25 5.27
N THR A 329 18.72 -3.85 4.11
CA THR A 329 17.38 -4.25 3.67
C THR A 329 17.29 -5.75 3.40
N ALA A 330 16.07 -6.23 3.19
CA ALA A 330 15.78 -7.59 2.71
C ALA A 330 15.92 -7.73 1.18
N LEU A 331 16.16 -6.63 0.45
CA LEU A 331 16.24 -6.59 -1.00
C LEU A 331 17.26 -7.60 -1.55
N ASP A 332 16.80 -8.41 -2.50
CA ASP A 332 17.58 -9.39 -3.24
C ASP A 332 17.68 -8.90 -4.70
N PRO A 333 18.79 -8.23 -5.10
CA PRO A 333 18.82 -7.48 -6.36
C PRO A 333 18.58 -8.33 -7.60
N GLU A 334 18.94 -9.62 -7.56
CA GLU A 334 18.69 -10.55 -8.65
C GLU A 334 17.20 -10.88 -8.78
N LYS A 335 16.49 -11.07 -7.66
CA LYS A 335 15.03 -11.26 -7.68
C LYS A 335 14.31 -10.00 -8.13
N GLN A 336 14.76 -8.83 -7.66
CA GLN A 336 14.26 -7.53 -8.10
C GLN A 336 14.44 -7.33 -9.62
N ARG A 337 15.64 -7.60 -10.14
CA ARG A 337 15.95 -7.54 -11.58
C ARG A 337 15.03 -8.45 -12.40
N ILE A 338 14.92 -9.73 -12.02
CA ILE A 338 14.04 -10.71 -12.66
C ILE A 338 12.59 -10.23 -12.70
N VAL A 339 12.07 -9.72 -11.58
CA VAL A 339 10.68 -9.24 -11.50
C VAL A 339 10.44 -8.03 -12.41
N GLN A 340 11.34 -7.04 -12.40
CA GLN A 340 11.22 -5.86 -13.27
C GLN A 340 11.31 -6.27 -14.76
N GLU A 341 12.27 -7.13 -15.13
CA GLU A 341 12.41 -7.64 -16.50
C GLU A 341 11.17 -8.41 -16.99
N LYS A 342 10.60 -9.32 -16.19
CA LYS A 342 9.42 -10.10 -16.61
C LYS A 342 8.14 -9.27 -16.69
N LEU A 343 8.03 -8.16 -15.95
CA LEU A 343 6.96 -7.19 -16.17
C LEU A 343 7.14 -6.46 -17.51
N TRP A 344 8.32 -5.89 -17.77
CA TRP A 344 8.62 -5.16 -19.00
C TRP A 344 8.59 -6.03 -20.27
N GLU A 345 8.95 -7.32 -20.16
CA GLU A 345 8.85 -8.31 -21.25
C GLU A 345 7.38 -8.65 -21.57
N ILE A 346 6.56 -8.94 -20.54
CA ILE A 346 5.26 -9.58 -20.75
C ILE A 346 4.12 -8.56 -20.90
N MET A 347 4.12 -7.45 -20.16
CA MET A 347 2.97 -6.53 -20.12
C MET A 347 2.67 -5.84 -21.47
N PRO A 348 3.65 -5.33 -22.24
CA PRO A 348 3.36 -4.75 -23.55
C PRO A 348 2.86 -5.80 -24.56
N ALA A 349 3.50 -6.97 -24.60
CA ALA A 349 3.11 -8.07 -25.49
C ALA A 349 1.70 -8.61 -25.16
N ALA A 350 1.38 -8.74 -23.88
CA ALA A 350 0.04 -9.09 -23.41
C ALA A 350 -0.99 -8.00 -23.75
N THR A 351 -0.62 -6.72 -23.68
CA THR A 351 -1.53 -5.62 -24.04
C THR A 351 -1.99 -5.76 -25.49
N VAL A 352 -1.07 -6.01 -26.43
CA VAL A 352 -1.40 -6.24 -27.84
C VAL A 352 -2.16 -7.56 -28.06
N GLU A 353 -1.78 -8.66 -27.38
CA GLU A 353 -2.49 -9.95 -27.47
C GLU A 353 -3.97 -9.83 -27.06
N TYR A 354 -4.26 -9.08 -25.99
CA TYR A 354 -5.59 -9.01 -25.40
C TYR A 354 -6.43 -7.83 -25.93
N SER A 355 -5.83 -6.72 -26.38
CA SER A 355 -6.56 -5.62 -27.04
C SER A 355 -6.80 -5.87 -28.53
N GLY A 356 -5.93 -6.65 -29.19
CA GLY A 356 -5.87 -6.76 -30.65
C GLY A 356 -5.31 -5.52 -31.36
N ARG A 357 -4.61 -4.61 -30.65
CA ARG A 357 -4.06 -3.36 -31.20
C ARG A 357 -2.73 -2.94 -30.54
N GLU A 358 -1.86 -2.36 -31.36
CA GLU A 358 -0.55 -1.82 -30.93
C GLU A 358 -0.64 -0.44 -30.26
N ASP A 359 -1.76 0.28 -30.40
CA ASP A 359 -2.00 1.63 -29.88
C ASP A 359 -2.61 1.67 -28.47
N THR A 360 -2.78 0.51 -27.83
CA THR A 360 -3.45 0.42 -26.52
C THR A 360 -2.49 0.74 -25.38
N GLU A 361 -2.92 1.64 -24.49
CA GLU A 361 -2.26 1.96 -23.23
C GLU A 361 -1.96 0.69 -22.42
N VAL A 362 -0.69 0.43 -22.11
CA VAL A 362 -0.27 -0.73 -21.31
C VAL A 362 -0.79 -0.55 -19.88
N PRO A 363 -1.52 -1.53 -19.30
CA PRO A 363 -1.97 -1.43 -17.93
C PRO A 363 -0.80 -1.33 -16.95
N GLU A 364 -1.04 -0.70 -15.81
CA GLU A 364 -0.09 -0.71 -14.70
C GLU A 364 -0.04 -2.09 -14.03
N ALA A 365 1.07 -2.36 -13.37
CA ALA A 365 1.33 -3.62 -12.69
C ALA A 365 2.07 -3.41 -11.37
N ALA A 366 1.90 -4.35 -10.44
CA ALA A 366 2.64 -4.38 -9.20
C ALA A 366 2.98 -5.82 -8.81
N VAL A 367 4.18 -6.03 -8.30
CA VAL A 367 4.65 -7.35 -7.84
C VAL A 367 5.35 -7.22 -6.50
N VAL A 368 5.06 -8.17 -5.61
CA VAL A 368 5.75 -8.33 -4.32
C VAL A 368 6.20 -9.79 -4.20
N VAL A 369 7.46 -9.99 -3.83
CA VAL A 369 8.06 -11.27 -3.50
C VAL A 369 8.46 -11.24 -2.03
N MET A 370 7.99 -12.19 -1.24
CA MET A 370 8.30 -12.28 0.19
C MET A 370 8.65 -13.72 0.56
N ASP A 371 9.70 -13.91 1.37
CA ASP A 371 9.93 -15.12 2.13
C ASP A 371 8.99 -15.09 3.34
N HIS A 372 8.00 -15.99 3.38
CA HIS A 372 7.00 -16.01 4.46
C HIS A 372 7.50 -16.67 5.75
N THR A 373 8.65 -17.35 5.70
CA THR A 373 9.28 -18.00 6.85
C THR A 373 10.11 -17.02 7.69
N THR A 374 10.65 -15.98 7.05
CA THR A 374 11.42 -14.90 7.69
C THR A 374 10.68 -13.56 7.73
N GLY A 375 9.69 -13.37 6.85
CA GLY A 375 9.03 -12.09 6.60
C GLY A 375 9.77 -11.21 5.59
N GLU A 376 10.96 -11.61 5.13
CA GLU A 376 11.80 -10.79 4.26
C GLU A 376 11.14 -10.52 2.90
N VAL A 377 10.86 -9.25 2.62
CA VAL A 377 10.39 -8.78 1.31
C VAL A 377 11.61 -8.71 0.39
N LEU A 378 11.72 -9.67 -0.54
CA LEU A 378 12.93 -9.84 -1.35
C LEU A 378 12.93 -8.99 -2.63
N ALA A 379 11.75 -8.67 -3.15
CA ALA A 379 11.56 -7.80 -4.31
C ALA A 379 10.20 -7.10 -4.26
N LEU A 380 10.16 -5.86 -4.77
CA LEU A 380 8.97 -5.01 -4.78
C LEU A 380 9.00 -4.07 -5.98
N VAL A 381 7.94 -4.08 -6.79
CA VAL A 381 7.77 -3.22 -7.96
C VAL A 381 6.37 -2.58 -7.91
N GLY A 382 6.33 -1.25 -7.94
CA GLY A 382 5.13 -0.43 -7.77
C GLY A 382 4.49 0.10 -9.06
N GLY A 383 5.06 -0.20 -10.22
CA GLY A 383 4.58 0.28 -11.51
C GLY A 383 5.46 -0.13 -12.68
N MET A 384 4.92 0.05 -13.88
CA MET A 384 5.61 -0.14 -15.16
C MET A 384 6.68 0.91 -15.42
N GLU A 385 6.50 2.15 -14.94
CA GLU A 385 7.44 3.26 -15.12
C GLU A 385 7.70 4.01 -13.81
N HIS A 386 8.97 4.09 -13.38
CA HIS A 386 9.40 4.95 -12.28
C HIS A 386 9.96 6.27 -12.85
N LYS A 387 9.29 7.40 -12.57
CA LYS A 387 9.61 8.71 -13.17
C LYS A 387 10.23 9.71 -12.18
N HIS A 388 10.00 9.53 -10.89
CA HIS A 388 10.46 10.40 -9.81
C HIS A 388 10.48 9.62 -8.50
N MET A 389 11.45 9.92 -7.63
CA MET A 389 11.51 9.38 -6.28
C MET A 389 10.25 9.76 -5.47
N LEU A 390 9.85 8.86 -4.57
CA LEU A 390 8.59 8.87 -3.82
C LEU A 390 7.35 8.92 -4.73
N GLY A 391 7.37 8.14 -5.80
CA GLY A 391 6.25 7.96 -6.72
C GLY A 391 5.11 7.13 -6.12
N PHE A 392 3.95 7.11 -6.81
CA PHE A 392 2.79 6.33 -6.36
C PHE A 392 3.03 4.82 -6.47
N ASN A 393 3.39 4.19 -5.36
CA ASN A 393 3.86 2.81 -5.32
C ASN A 393 2.69 1.83 -5.19
N ARG A 394 2.29 1.21 -6.31
CA ARG A 394 1.08 0.37 -6.35
C ARG A 394 1.21 -0.95 -5.60
N ALA A 395 2.42 -1.36 -5.20
CA ALA A 395 2.62 -2.51 -4.34
C ALA A 395 2.19 -2.25 -2.88
N THR A 396 2.24 -0.99 -2.43
CA THR A 396 2.09 -0.61 -1.01
C THR A 396 1.01 0.44 -0.76
N GLN A 397 0.64 1.24 -1.76
CA GLN A 397 -0.30 2.36 -1.65
C GLN A 397 -1.60 2.15 -2.44
N ALA A 398 -1.56 1.47 -3.60
CA ALA A 398 -2.76 1.23 -4.40
C ALA A 398 -3.67 0.18 -3.76
N ARG A 399 -4.75 0.65 -3.14
CA ARG A 399 -5.81 -0.22 -2.62
C ARG A 399 -6.77 -0.60 -3.74
N ARG A 400 -6.88 -1.90 -4.01
CA ARG A 400 -7.66 -2.47 -5.11
C ARG A 400 -8.56 -3.60 -4.61
N ASP A 401 -9.61 -3.90 -5.35
CA ASP A 401 -10.52 -5.00 -5.00
C ASP A 401 -9.85 -6.35 -5.36
N PRO A 402 -9.67 -7.29 -4.41
CA PRO A 402 -8.90 -8.53 -4.65
C PRO A 402 -9.63 -9.52 -5.60
N GLY A 403 -10.93 -9.33 -5.79
CA GLY A 403 -11.76 -10.29 -6.50
C GLY A 403 -11.67 -11.69 -5.85
N SER A 404 -11.61 -12.73 -6.69
CA SER A 404 -11.58 -14.13 -6.25
C SER A 404 -10.33 -14.62 -5.47
N THR A 405 -9.29 -13.80 -5.22
CA THR A 405 -8.17 -14.20 -4.34
C THR A 405 -8.55 -14.15 -2.86
N ILE A 406 -9.63 -13.49 -2.47
CA ILE A 406 -10.07 -13.44 -1.07
C ILE A 406 -10.75 -14.74 -0.60
N LYS A 407 -11.31 -15.53 -1.53
CA LYS A 407 -12.12 -16.73 -1.25
C LYS A 407 -11.47 -17.77 -0.31
N PRO A 408 -10.17 -18.12 -0.47
CA PRO A 408 -9.52 -19.04 0.46
C PRO A 408 -9.48 -18.49 1.88
N ILE A 409 -9.18 -17.19 2.04
CA ILE A 409 -9.01 -16.50 3.32
C ILE A 409 -10.33 -16.41 4.09
N VAL A 410 -11.39 -15.90 3.46
CA VAL A 410 -12.64 -15.51 4.16
C VAL A 410 -13.74 -16.56 4.13
N ALA A 411 -13.68 -17.55 3.23
CA ALA A 411 -14.74 -18.56 3.10
C ALA A 411 -14.21 -19.99 3.29
N TYR A 412 -13.24 -20.43 2.48
CA TYR A 412 -12.85 -21.85 2.49
C TYR A 412 -12.01 -22.25 3.71
N LEU A 413 -11.02 -21.45 4.11
CA LEU A 413 -10.21 -21.72 5.31
C LEU A 413 -11.05 -21.74 6.60
N PRO A 414 -11.91 -20.75 6.92
CA PRO A 414 -12.78 -20.84 8.10
C PRO A 414 -13.85 -21.94 7.98
N ALA A 415 -14.26 -22.38 6.78
CA ALA A 415 -15.13 -23.56 6.65
C ALA A 415 -14.40 -24.85 7.04
N ILE A 416 -13.11 -24.98 6.68
CA ILE A 416 -12.27 -26.10 7.15
C ILE A 416 -12.08 -25.99 8.68
N ASP A 417 -11.66 -24.83 9.17
CA ASP A 417 -11.16 -24.64 10.54
C ASP A 417 -12.28 -24.55 11.61
N LEU A 418 -13.44 -23.98 11.27
CA LEU A 418 -14.58 -23.82 12.21
C LEU A 418 -15.68 -24.88 12.03
N LEU A 419 -15.91 -25.35 10.80
CA LEU A 419 -17.02 -26.27 10.48
C LEU A 419 -16.54 -27.70 10.20
N GLY A 420 -15.22 -27.94 10.21
CA GLY A 420 -14.64 -29.24 9.91
C GLY A 420 -14.88 -29.70 8.47
N TRP A 421 -15.05 -28.77 7.53
CA TRP A 421 -15.17 -29.13 6.11
C TRP A 421 -13.83 -29.62 5.56
N GLY A 422 -13.87 -30.43 4.51
CA GLY A 422 -12.67 -30.93 3.84
C GLY A 422 -12.76 -30.78 2.32
N PRO A 423 -11.65 -31.07 1.60
CA PRO A 423 -11.59 -31.07 0.14
C PRO A 423 -12.75 -31.80 -0.57
N ALA A 424 -13.28 -32.87 0.05
CA ALA A 424 -14.38 -33.66 -0.50
C ALA A 424 -15.78 -33.29 0.02
N THR A 425 -15.92 -32.30 0.91
CA THR A 425 -17.23 -31.77 1.32
C THR A 425 -17.95 -31.22 0.10
N ILE A 426 -19.20 -31.65 -0.12
CA ILE A 426 -19.99 -31.20 -1.26
C ILE A 426 -20.59 -29.82 -0.98
N ILE A 427 -20.39 -28.91 -1.93
CA ILE A 427 -20.94 -27.55 -1.96
C ILE A 427 -21.81 -27.45 -3.23
N ASP A 428 -22.99 -26.85 -3.12
CA ASP A 428 -23.93 -26.77 -4.23
C ASP A 428 -23.70 -25.51 -5.08
N ASP A 429 -23.02 -25.67 -6.20
CA ASP A 429 -22.85 -24.63 -7.22
C ASP A 429 -24.13 -24.47 -8.07
N SER A 430 -25.20 -24.04 -7.41
CA SER A 430 -26.52 -23.69 -7.96
C SER A 430 -26.93 -22.28 -7.51
N PRO A 431 -27.85 -21.58 -8.22
CA PRO A 431 -28.29 -20.23 -7.86
C PRO A 431 -28.73 -20.14 -6.38
N PRO A 432 -28.05 -19.33 -5.54
CA PRO A 432 -28.37 -19.29 -4.12
C PRO A 432 -29.51 -18.32 -3.81
N ARG A 433 -29.60 -17.21 -4.56
CA ARG A 433 -30.57 -16.13 -4.33
C ARG A 433 -31.06 -15.53 -5.63
N LEU A 434 -32.26 -14.97 -5.59
CA LEU A 434 -32.70 -13.91 -6.51
C LEU A 434 -32.55 -12.56 -5.81
N ASN A 435 -32.48 -11.47 -6.56
CA ASN A 435 -32.63 -10.11 -6.05
C ASN A 435 -34.06 -9.85 -5.53
N GLU A 436 -34.29 -8.70 -4.89
CA GLU A 436 -35.56 -8.40 -4.18
C GLU A 436 -36.81 -8.35 -5.08
N ASP A 437 -36.65 -7.95 -6.35
CA ASP A 437 -37.74 -8.00 -7.35
C ASP A 437 -37.94 -9.39 -7.99
N GLY A 438 -37.05 -10.35 -7.69
CA GLY A 438 -37.10 -11.73 -8.18
C GLY A 438 -36.63 -11.96 -9.62
N THR A 439 -36.10 -10.95 -10.32
CA THR A 439 -35.82 -11.02 -11.78
C THR A 439 -34.38 -11.42 -12.15
N ASN A 440 -33.42 -11.35 -11.23
CA ASN A 440 -32.00 -11.64 -11.46
C ASN A 440 -31.41 -12.58 -10.41
N VAL A 441 -30.48 -13.45 -10.79
CA VAL A 441 -29.69 -14.28 -9.85
C VAL A 441 -28.56 -13.47 -9.22
N TRP A 442 -28.29 -13.71 -7.93
CA TRP A 442 -27.04 -13.24 -7.31
C TRP A 442 -26.39 -14.29 -6.40
N PRO A 443 -25.05 -14.45 -6.42
CA PRO A 443 -24.15 -13.97 -7.46
C PRO A 443 -24.26 -14.86 -8.71
N GLU A 444 -23.84 -14.34 -9.86
CA GLU A 444 -23.62 -15.19 -11.03
C GLU A 444 -22.20 -15.78 -11.05
N ASN A 445 -22.05 -16.97 -11.63
CA ASN A 445 -20.74 -17.52 -11.99
C ASN A 445 -20.21 -16.88 -13.28
N TYR A 446 -18.89 -16.80 -13.42
CA TYR A 446 -18.21 -16.16 -14.56
C TYR A 446 -18.63 -16.73 -15.93
N GLU A 447 -18.89 -18.03 -16.00
CA GLU A 447 -19.34 -18.74 -17.20
C GLU A 447 -20.86 -18.71 -17.40
N TYR A 448 -21.61 -17.94 -16.59
CA TYR A 448 -23.08 -17.85 -16.57
C TYR A 448 -23.79 -19.22 -16.53
N ASN A 449 -23.20 -20.17 -15.79
CA ASN A 449 -23.71 -21.53 -15.64
C ASN A 449 -23.54 -22.06 -14.21
N TYR A 450 -24.13 -23.21 -13.91
CA TYR A 450 -24.17 -23.81 -12.57
C TYR A 450 -23.83 -25.30 -12.63
N ALA A 451 -22.83 -25.72 -11.85
CA ALA A 451 -22.29 -27.07 -11.91
C ALA A 451 -23.00 -28.06 -10.97
N GLY A 452 -23.82 -27.56 -10.05
CA GLY A 452 -24.54 -28.34 -9.04
C GLY A 452 -23.63 -28.86 -7.92
N LEU A 453 -23.91 -30.06 -7.44
CA LEU A 453 -23.17 -30.70 -6.35
C LEU A 453 -21.72 -31.00 -6.76
N LYS A 454 -20.77 -30.35 -6.09
CA LYS A 454 -19.33 -30.47 -6.35
C LYS A 454 -18.50 -30.50 -5.06
N PRO A 455 -17.42 -31.28 -4.99
CA PRO A 455 -16.44 -31.21 -3.89
C PRO A 455 -15.85 -29.80 -3.73
N MET A 456 -15.55 -29.41 -2.48
CA MET A 456 -14.85 -28.16 -2.14
C MET A 456 -13.62 -27.96 -3.03
N ARG A 457 -12.79 -29.00 -3.18
CA ARG A 457 -11.60 -29.00 -4.04
C ARG A 457 -11.90 -28.46 -5.43
N TRP A 458 -12.96 -28.96 -6.08
CA TRP A 458 -13.34 -28.55 -7.43
C TRP A 458 -13.86 -27.11 -7.50
N VAL A 459 -14.68 -26.66 -6.52
CA VAL A 459 -15.20 -25.28 -6.54
C VAL A 459 -14.12 -24.23 -6.21
N VAL A 460 -13.06 -24.60 -5.49
CA VAL A 460 -11.88 -23.74 -5.31
C VAL A 460 -11.01 -23.74 -6.57
N GLU A 461 -10.71 -24.91 -7.14
CA GLU A 461 -9.98 -25.07 -8.43
C GLU A 461 -10.62 -24.22 -9.54
N GLN A 462 -11.93 -24.33 -9.70
CA GLN A 462 -12.72 -23.59 -10.70
C GLN A 462 -13.29 -22.26 -10.18
N SER A 463 -12.84 -21.78 -9.01
CA SER A 463 -13.08 -20.43 -8.48
C SER A 463 -14.55 -19.98 -8.36
N ARG A 464 -15.51 -20.91 -8.23
CA ARG A 464 -16.96 -20.66 -8.43
C ARG A 464 -17.54 -19.66 -7.42
N ASN A 465 -18.42 -18.76 -7.89
CA ASN A 465 -18.99 -17.65 -7.12
C ASN A 465 -20.13 -18.10 -6.21
N ALA A 466 -21.11 -18.85 -6.75
CA ALA A 466 -22.26 -19.30 -5.97
C ALA A 466 -21.85 -20.22 -4.81
N ALA A 467 -20.95 -21.18 -5.08
CA ALA A 467 -20.36 -22.04 -4.05
C ALA A 467 -19.60 -21.25 -2.96
N ALA A 468 -18.85 -20.20 -3.33
CA ALA A 468 -18.13 -19.36 -2.39
C ALA A 468 -19.07 -18.54 -1.48
N VAL A 469 -20.16 -17.98 -2.04
CA VAL A 469 -21.20 -17.29 -1.25
C VAL A 469 -21.92 -18.23 -0.29
N ARG A 470 -22.30 -19.44 -0.73
CA ARG A 470 -22.88 -20.46 0.17
C ARG A 470 -21.90 -20.88 1.29
N THR A 471 -20.60 -20.88 1.01
CA THR A 471 -19.57 -21.19 2.01
C THR A 471 -19.45 -20.08 3.06
N LEU A 472 -19.39 -18.81 2.62
CA LEU A 472 -19.40 -17.67 3.54
C LEU A 472 -20.73 -17.55 4.31
N GLU A 473 -21.84 -17.95 3.72
CA GLU A 473 -23.15 -18.04 4.39
C GLU A 473 -23.16 -19.09 5.51
N ALA A 474 -22.55 -20.26 5.29
CA ALA A 474 -22.39 -21.31 6.31
C ALA A 474 -21.40 -20.94 7.42
N VAL A 475 -20.33 -20.20 7.09
CA VAL A 475 -19.33 -19.68 8.04
C VAL A 475 -19.84 -18.44 8.81
N THR A 476 -20.76 -17.68 8.21
CA THR A 476 -21.17 -16.29 8.49
C THR A 476 -20.15 -15.23 8.05
N PRO A 477 -20.59 -14.08 7.49
CA PRO A 477 -19.72 -12.96 7.10
C PRO A 477 -18.80 -12.45 8.22
N ALA A 478 -19.29 -12.38 9.46
CA ALA A 478 -18.51 -11.94 10.62
C ALA A 478 -17.28 -12.83 10.88
N LYS A 479 -17.41 -14.16 10.70
CA LYS A 479 -16.26 -15.07 10.82
C LYS A 479 -15.33 -15.05 9.61
N GLY A 480 -15.85 -14.83 8.41
CA GLY A 480 -14.99 -14.57 7.24
C GLY A 480 -14.14 -13.32 7.42
N LEU A 481 -14.74 -12.24 7.95
CA LEU A 481 -14.05 -10.99 8.26
C LEU A 481 -13.02 -11.16 9.39
N GLU A 482 -13.36 -11.92 10.45
CA GLU A 482 -12.42 -12.27 11.52
C GLU A 482 -11.17 -12.99 10.97
N TYR A 483 -11.33 -13.93 10.04
CA TYR A 483 -10.21 -14.63 9.41
C TYR A 483 -9.41 -13.70 8.48
N GLY A 484 -10.06 -12.83 7.72
CA GLY A 484 -9.38 -11.79 6.94
C GLY A 484 -8.49 -10.89 7.79
N LYS A 485 -8.99 -10.41 8.95
CA LYS A 485 -8.21 -9.62 9.89
C LYS A 485 -7.06 -10.41 10.53
N LYS A 486 -7.29 -11.67 10.95
CA LYS A 486 -6.24 -12.55 11.48
C LYS A 486 -5.09 -12.77 10.50
N LEU A 487 -5.40 -12.87 9.20
CA LEU A 487 -4.41 -13.01 8.13
C LEU A 487 -3.79 -11.66 7.69
N GLY A 488 -4.19 -10.54 8.30
CA GLY A 488 -3.56 -9.23 8.10
C GLY A 488 -4.29 -8.29 7.13
N LEU A 489 -5.48 -8.63 6.64
CA LEU A 489 -6.24 -7.75 5.74
C LEU A 489 -6.95 -6.62 6.51
N PRO A 490 -6.91 -5.36 6.04
CA PRO A 490 -7.49 -4.19 6.71
C PRO A 490 -9.02 -4.05 6.48
N LEU A 491 -9.77 -5.13 6.72
CA LEU A 491 -11.22 -5.17 6.55
C LEU A 491 -11.95 -4.29 7.57
N VAL A 492 -13.08 -3.71 7.19
CA VAL A 492 -13.92 -2.86 8.05
C VAL A 492 -15.13 -3.66 8.55
N SER A 493 -15.29 -3.81 9.86
CA SER A 493 -16.44 -4.48 10.49
C SER A 493 -17.63 -3.53 10.70
N ARG A 494 -18.83 -4.09 10.92
CA ARG A 494 -20.03 -3.28 11.21
C ARG A 494 -19.98 -2.56 12.57
N GLU A 495 -19.05 -2.94 13.44
CA GLU A 495 -18.80 -2.23 14.71
C GLU A 495 -17.90 -1.00 14.50
N GLU A 496 -16.97 -1.04 13.54
CA GLU A 496 -16.10 0.09 13.20
C GLU A 496 -16.82 1.13 12.31
N ASP A 497 -17.60 0.68 11.32
CA ASP A 497 -18.49 1.54 10.53
C ASP A 497 -19.80 0.79 10.21
N PRO A 498 -20.93 1.14 10.85
CA PRO A 498 -22.21 0.49 10.59
C PRO A 498 -22.78 0.67 9.18
N ALA A 499 -22.32 1.67 8.41
CA ALA A 499 -22.84 2.01 7.08
C ALA A 499 -21.94 1.47 5.95
N TYR A 500 -20.62 1.52 6.13
CA TYR A 500 -19.63 1.13 5.12
C TYR A 500 -18.70 0.04 5.69
N ASN A 501 -19.13 -1.23 5.57
CA ASN A 501 -18.41 -2.37 6.12
C ASN A 501 -18.44 -3.60 5.20
N ASP A 502 -17.40 -4.41 5.38
CA ASP A 502 -17.14 -5.67 4.67
C ASP A 502 -17.88 -6.86 5.30
N GLU A 503 -18.69 -6.64 6.34
CA GLU A 503 -19.40 -7.71 7.06
C GLU A 503 -20.67 -8.17 6.32
N ASN A 504 -20.52 -8.52 5.06
CA ASN A 504 -21.61 -8.87 4.13
C ASN A 504 -21.18 -10.02 3.19
N LEU A 505 -22.08 -10.52 2.33
CA LEU A 505 -21.77 -11.67 1.47
C LEU A 505 -20.92 -11.34 0.23
N ALA A 506 -20.80 -10.07 -0.18
CA ALA A 506 -19.91 -9.67 -1.30
C ALA A 506 -18.42 -9.75 -0.91
N LEU A 507 -18.10 -9.82 0.39
CA LEU A 507 -16.75 -10.08 0.92
C LEU A 507 -16.07 -11.28 0.25
N THR A 508 -16.77 -12.40 0.01
CA THR A 508 -16.17 -13.58 -0.64
C THR A 508 -15.95 -13.41 -2.15
N LEU A 509 -16.48 -12.35 -2.76
CA LEU A 509 -16.25 -12.00 -4.16
C LEU A 509 -15.20 -10.90 -4.31
N GLY A 510 -14.75 -10.31 -3.19
CA GLY A 510 -13.70 -9.29 -3.15
C GLY A 510 -14.21 -7.87 -3.31
N GLY A 511 -15.51 -7.60 -3.13
CA GLY A 511 -16.01 -6.24 -3.00
C GLY A 511 -15.72 -5.70 -1.60
N LEU A 512 -14.83 -4.73 -1.47
CA LEU A 512 -14.34 -4.21 -0.20
C LEU A 512 -14.55 -2.69 -0.06
N THR A 513 -14.74 -2.25 1.19
CA THR A 513 -14.94 -0.85 1.57
C THR A 513 -13.71 0.02 1.28
N ARG A 514 -12.51 -0.55 1.46
CA ARG A 514 -11.23 0.17 1.33
C ARG A 514 -10.31 -0.38 0.25
N GLY A 515 -10.53 -1.62 -0.21
CA GLY A 515 -9.56 -2.37 -1.02
C GLY A 515 -8.29 -2.75 -0.24
N VAL A 516 -7.49 -3.63 -0.86
CA VAL A 516 -6.23 -4.16 -0.30
C VAL A 516 -5.07 -3.88 -1.23
N THR A 517 -3.85 -3.85 -0.69
CA THR A 517 -2.62 -3.68 -1.46
C THR A 517 -1.98 -5.04 -1.82
N PRO A 518 -1.14 -5.11 -2.86
CA PRO A 518 -0.34 -6.30 -3.16
C PRO A 518 0.50 -6.80 -1.97
N LEU A 519 1.08 -5.90 -1.16
CA LEU A 519 1.81 -6.29 0.06
C LEU A 519 0.89 -6.93 1.11
N GLU A 520 -0.28 -6.35 1.38
CA GLU A 520 -1.26 -6.92 2.33
C GLU A 520 -1.74 -8.32 1.91
N MET A 521 -2.00 -8.50 0.61
CA MET A 521 -2.37 -9.81 0.06
C MET A 521 -1.22 -10.83 0.07
N THR A 522 0.03 -10.36 -0.09
CA THR A 522 1.24 -11.21 0.00
C THR A 522 1.42 -11.74 1.42
N ILE A 523 1.25 -10.88 2.43
CA ILE A 523 1.29 -11.28 3.86
C ILE A 523 0.21 -12.32 4.15
N ALA A 524 -1.03 -12.07 3.72
CA ALA A 524 -2.16 -12.97 3.95
C ALA A 524 -1.99 -14.35 3.29
N TYR A 525 -1.37 -14.42 2.10
CA TYR A 525 -1.03 -15.71 1.46
C TYR A 525 0.22 -16.35 2.06
N GLY A 526 1.15 -15.58 2.62
CA GLY A 526 2.25 -16.08 3.44
C GLY A 526 1.77 -16.92 4.62
N VAL A 527 0.67 -16.53 5.28
CA VAL A 527 0.03 -17.32 6.35
C VAL A 527 -0.44 -18.71 5.87
N LEU A 528 -0.81 -18.85 4.59
CA LEU A 528 -1.13 -20.16 4.01
C LEU A 528 0.15 -20.96 3.73
N GLY A 529 1.17 -20.32 3.15
CA GLY A 529 2.48 -20.91 2.87
C GLY A 529 3.20 -21.44 4.11
N SER A 530 3.09 -20.77 5.24
CA SER A 530 3.70 -21.15 6.52
C SER A 530 2.91 -22.21 7.30
N LEU A 531 1.77 -22.65 6.77
CA LEU A 531 0.78 -23.52 7.45
C LEU A 531 0.20 -22.90 8.73
N GLY A 532 -0.30 -21.67 8.61
CA GLY A 532 -1.10 -20.97 9.61
C GLY A 532 -0.31 -19.99 10.49
N GLN A 533 0.94 -19.68 10.16
CA GLN A 533 1.78 -18.74 10.91
C GLN A 533 1.86 -17.38 10.22
N LYS A 534 1.40 -16.33 10.88
CA LYS A 534 1.59 -14.96 10.42
C LYS A 534 2.95 -14.47 10.91
N THR A 535 3.83 -14.17 9.96
CA THR A 535 5.09 -13.48 10.16
C THR A 535 4.90 -12.00 9.81
N ASP A 536 5.41 -11.07 10.63
CA ASP A 536 5.41 -9.64 10.25
C ASP A 536 6.40 -9.38 9.10
N PRO A 537 6.10 -8.47 8.16
CA PRO A 537 6.98 -8.19 7.02
C PRO A 537 8.28 -7.50 7.45
N VAL A 538 9.37 -7.79 6.74
CA VAL A 538 10.70 -7.21 6.95
C VAL A 538 11.20 -6.64 5.64
N VAL A 539 11.19 -5.30 5.52
CA VAL A 539 11.75 -4.56 4.37
C VAL A 539 13.16 -4.03 4.70
N ILE A 540 13.31 -3.48 5.90
CA ILE A 540 14.58 -3.05 6.50
C ILE A 540 14.97 -4.10 7.55
N THR A 541 16.19 -4.62 7.48
CA THR A 541 16.70 -5.66 8.40
C THR A 541 17.50 -5.07 9.56
N ARG A 542 18.31 -4.03 9.32
CA ARG A 542 19.12 -3.35 10.34
C ARG A 542 19.43 -1.91 9.95
N ILE A 543 19.51 -1.01 10.93
CA ILE A 543 20.04 0.35 10.76
C ILE A 543 21.21 0.56 11.71
N GLU A 544 22.35 0.99 11.18
CA GLU A 544 23.52 1.45 11.95
C GLU A 544 23.69 2.97 11.80
N ASN A 545 24.35 3.60 12.77
CA ASN A 545 24.90 4.95 12.62
C ASN A 545 26.27 4.93 11.90
N LYS A 546 26.82 6.12 11.60
CA LYS A 546 28.12 6.27 10.92
C LYS A 546 29.33 5.64 11.62
N TYR A 547 29.20 5.25 12.90
CA TYR A 547 30.24 4.55 13.66
C TYR A 547 30.11 3.02 13.63
N GLY A 548 29.06 2.48 12.98
CA GLY A 548 28.76 1.05 12.96
C GLY A 548 28.00 0.55 14.19
N GLU A 549 27.44 1.45 15.01
CA GLU A 549 26.59 1.07 16.14
C GLU A 549 25.16 0.84 15.64
N VAL A 550 24.59 -0.33 15.95
CA VAL A 550 23.22 -0.69 15.59
C VAL A 550 22.24 0.16 16.38
N ILE A 551 21.45 0.99 15.69
CA ILE A 551 20.42 1.84 16.30
C ILE A 551 19.02 1.23 16.21
N TRP A 552 18.78 0.34 15.25
CA TRP A 552 17.56 -0.46 15.12
C TRP A 552 17.85 -1.77 14.38
N GLU A 553 17.10 -2.83 14.69
CA GLU A 553 17.24 -4.17 14.10
C GLU A 553 15.87 -4.86 14.08
N ALA A 554 15.54 -5.52 12.96
CA ALA A 554 14.24 -6.13 12.74
C ALA A 554 13.98 -7.30 13.70
N ARG A 555 12.76 -7.36 14.24
CA ARG A 555 12.28 -8.40 15.15
C ARG A 555 10.83 -8.77 14.82
N PRO A 556 10.58 -9.41 13.67
CA PRO A 556 9.22 -9.77 13.26
C PRO A 556 8.59 -10.71 14.29
N ASN A 557 7.31 -10.49 14.61
CA ASN A 557 6.54 -11.46 15.38
C ASN A 557 6.17 -12.65 14.48
N VAL A 558 6.02 -13.84 15.08
CA VAL A 558 5.53 -15.05 14.40
C VAL A 558 4.41 -15.65 15.25
N GLU A 559 3.18 -15.60 14.75
CA GLU A 559 1.97 -16.03 15.47
C GLU A 559 1.21 -17.12 14.70
N GLN A 560 0.91 -18.25 15.35
CA GLN A 560 0.07 -19.32 14.79
C GLN A 560 -1.41 -18.91 14.87
N VAL A 561 -1.90 -18.20 13.85
CA VAL A 561 -3.25 -17.59 13.79
C VAL A 561 -4.35 -18.54 13.28
N VAL A 562 -3.99 -19.66 12.65
CA VAL A 562 -4.88 -20.72 12.14
C VAL A 562 -4.26 -22.10 12.43
N ASP A 563 -5.06 -23.16 12.61
CA ASP A 563 -4.51 -24.50 12.84
C ASP A 563 -3.70 -25.03 11.64
N ARG A 564 -2.62 -25.77 11.95
CA ARG A 564 -1.68 -26.30 10.95
C ARG A 564 -2.30 -27.36 10.04
N ALA A 565 -3.26 -28.17 10.52
CA ALA A 565 -3.96 -29.15 9.70
C ALA A 565 -5.01 -28.46 8.80
N SER A 566 -5.75 -27.48 9.32
CA SER A 566 -6.67 -26.66 8.53
C SER A 566 -5.96 -25.91 7.40
N ALA A 567 -4.84 -25.25 7.71
CA ALA A 567 -4.01 -24.56 6.73
C ALA A 567 -3.43 -25.55 5.70
N TRP A 568 -2.92 -26.71 6.12
CA TRP A 568 -2.39 -27.73 5.20
C TRP A 568 -3.45 -28.29 4.23
N LEU A 569 -4.70 -28.50 4.68
CA LEU A 569 -5.79 -28.88 3.78
C LEU A 569 -6.13 -27.77 2.77
N MET A 570 -6.10 -26.50 3.19
CA MET A 570 -6.31 -25.38 2.27
C MET A 570 -5.18 -25.30 1.23
N VAL A 571 -3.92 -25.50 1.63
CA VAL A 571 -2.77 -25.57 0.72
C VAL A 571 -2.89 -26.73 -0.26
N ASP A 572 -3.25 -27.93 0.20
CA ASP A 572 -3.44 -29.10 -0.68
C ASP A 572 -4.56 -28.90 -1.71
N VAL A 573 -5.62 -28.15 -1.36
CA VAL A 573 -6.64 -27.69 -2.31
C VAL A 573 -6.09 -26.63 -3.28
N LEU A 574 -5.30 -25.67 -2.80
CA LEU A 574 -4.72 -24.61 -3.63
C LEU A 574 -3.60 -25.10 -4.59
N LYS A 575 -2.90 -26.21 -4.29
CA LYS A 575 -2.08 -26.93 -5.28
C LYS A 575 -2.91 -27.35 -6.49
N GLY A 576 -4.17 -27.77 -6.25
CA GLY A 576 -5.09 -28.13 -7.31
C GLY A 576 -5.42 -26.97 -8.26
N VAL A 577 -5.45 -25.74 -7.75
CA VAL A 577 -5.68 -24.54 -8.58
C VAL A 577 -4.57 -24.40 -9.63
N ILE A 578 -3.30 -24.55 -9.24
CA ILE A 578 -2.15 -24.56 -10.17
C ILE A 578 -2.25 -25.71 -11.18
N GLN A 579 -2.59 -26.91 -10.71
CA GLN A 579 -2.51 -28.14 -11.52
C GLN A 579 -3.70 -28.36 -12.47
N ARG A 580 -4.90 -27.89 -12.11
CA ARG A 580 -6.19 -28.24 -12.75
C ARG A 580 -7.22 -27.11 -12.76
N GLY A 581 -6.95 -26.01 -12.06
CA GLY A 581 -7.87 -24.90 -11.89
C GLY A 581 -7.76 -23.84 -12.98
N THR A 582 -8.42 -22.71 -12.72
CA THR A 582 -8.41 -21.53 -13.62
C THR A 582 -7.05 -21.10 -14.20
N PRO A 583 -5.90 -21.09 -13.49
CA PRO A 583 -4.59 -20.70 -14.05
C PRO A 583 -3.81 -21.83 -14.74
N ALA A 584 -4.32 -23.07 -14.79
CA ALA A 584 -3.54 -24.25 -15.14
C ALA A 584 -2.96 -24.22 -16.57
N ALA A 585 -3.55 -23.45 -17.49
CA ALA A 585 -3.07 -23.30 -18.86
C ALA A 585 -1.81 -22.42 -18.97
N GLU A 586 -1.73 -21.31 -18.23
CA GLU A 586 -0.58 -20.40 -18.26
C GLU A 586 0.55 -20.91 -17.32
N THR A 587 0.21 -21.42 -16.13
CA THR A 587 1.19 -22.08 -15.23
C THR A 587 1.72 -23.41 -15.76
N LYS A 588 1.01 -24.06 -16.70
CA LYS A 588 1.30 -25.41 -17.21
C LYS A 588 1.38 -26.48 -16.09
N GLY A 589 0.66 -26.27 -14.99
CA GLY A 589 0.74 -27.11 -13.79
C GLY A 589 2.05 -26.95 -12.98
N TRP A 590 2.80 -25.88 -13.23
CA TRP A 590 4.10 -25.55 -12.62
C TRP A 590 5.08 -26.73 -12.61
N HIS A 591 5.31 -27.33 -13.79
CA HIS A 591 6.18 -28.50 -14.00
C HIS A 591 5.81 -29.76 -13.17
N GLY A 592 4.66 -29.75 -12.48
CA GLY A 592 4.29 -30.75 -11.48
C GLY A 592 4.99 -30.57 -10.12
N TRP A 593 5.68 -29.45 -9.89
CA TRP A 593 6.41 -29.14 -8.67
C TRP A 593 5.48 -28.64 -7.54
N PRO A 594 5.91 -28.66 -6.26
CA PRO A 594 5.11 -28.15 -5.14
C PRO A 594 4.91 -26.62 -5.21
N ALA A 595 3.76 -26.20 -5.74
CA ALA A 595 3.28 -24.82 -5.66
C ALA A 595 1.76 -24.80 -5.46
N ALA A 596 1.28 -23.76 -4.79
CA ALA A 596 -0.12 -23.48 -4.54
C ALA A 596 -0.43 -22.02 -4.93
N GLY A 597 -1.69 -21.68 -5.22
CA GLY A 597 -2.02 -20.30 -5.56
C GLY A 597 -3.47 -20.05 -5.94
N LYS A 598 -3.80 -18.80 -6.26
CA LYS A 598 -5.15 -18.37 -6.59
C LYS A 598 -5.19 -17.18 -7.56
N THR A 599 -6.13 -17.26 -8.49
CA THR A 599 -6.56 -16.21 -9.42
C THR A 599 -7.56 -15.25 -8.79
N GLY A 600 -7.45 -13.95 -9.11
CA GLY A 600 -8.44 -12.93 -8.80
C GLY A 600 -8.79 -12.13 -10.05
N THR A 601 -10.05 -11.73 -10.17
CA THR A 601 -10.54 -10.82 -11.21
C THR A 601 -11.77 -10.15 -10.63
N THR A 602 -11.88 -8.84 -10.79
CA THR A 602 -13.03 -8.05 -10.34
C THR A 602 -14.15 -8.04 -11.37
N GLU A 603 -15.33 -7.56 -10.97
CA GLU A 603 -16.40 -7.25 -11.91
C GLU A 603 -15.94 -6.14 -12.88
N ASP A 604 -16.46 -6.16 -14.11
CA ASP A 604 -16.06 -5.32 -15.25
C ASP A 604 -14.55 -5.28 -15.59
N TRP A 605 -13.79 -6.28 -15.12
CA TRP A 605 -12.38 -6.52 -15.49
C TRP A 605 -11.43 -5.36 -15.15
N HIS A 606 -11.66 -4.63 -14.04
CA HIS A 606 -10.80 -3.51 -13.63
C HIS A 606 -9.45 -3.93 -13.05
N ASP A 607 -9.42 -5.04 -12.31
CA ASP A 607 -8.24 -5.55 -11.60
C ASP A 607 -8.12 -7.05 -11.85
N ALA A 608 -6.91 -7.49 -12.21
CA ALA A 608 -6.57 -8.89 -12.41
C ALA A 608 -5.38 -9.27 -11.53
N TRP A 609 -5.54 -10.35 -10.77
CA TRP A 609 -4.61 -10.79 -9.74
C TRP A 609 -4.18 -12.24 -9.95
N PHE A 610 -2.92 -12.53 -9.63
CA PHE A 610 -2.47 -13.88 -9.33
C PHE A 610 -1.58 -13.88 -8.10
N ILE A 611 -1.81 -14.82 -7.18
CA ILE A 611 -0.95 -15.02 -6.01
C ILE A 611 -0.56 -16.49 -5.97
N GLY A 612 0.73 -16.79 -6.02
CA GLY A 612 1.24 -18.16 -5.98
C GLY A 612 2.46 -18.28 -5.08
N PHE A 613 2.58 -19.41 -4.40
CA PHE A 613 3.50 -19.61 -3.29
C PHE A 613 4.00 -21.05 -3.18
N THR A 614 5.14 -21.20 -2.52
CA THR A 614 5.87 -22.44 -2.21
C THR A 614 6.05 -22.56 -0.69
N THR A 615 6.81 -23.54 -0.22
CA THR A 615 7.13 -23.74 1.21
C THR A 615 7.89 -22.58 1.87
N ASP A 616 8.40 -21.65 1.07
CA ASP A 616 9.36 -20.61 1.41
C ASP A 616 8.98 -19.24 0.83
N LEU A 617 8.64 -19.15 -0.46
CA LEU A 617 8.29 -17.88 -1.10
C LEU A 617 6.78 -17.72 -1.35
N VAL A 618 6.31 -16.47 -1.32
CA VAL A 618 5.01 -16.04 -1.87
C VAL A 618 5.25 -14.88 -2.85
N VAL A 619 4.59 -14.96 -4.01
CA VAL A 619 4.66 -13.94 -5.06
C VAL A 619 3.25 -13.51 -5.45
N THR A 620 2.95 -12.23 -5.26
CA THR A 620 1.70 -11.57 -5.69
C THR A 620 1.97 -10.77 -6.95
N VAL A 621 1.10 -10.90 -7.94
CA VAL A 621 1.07 -10.09 -9.17
C VAL A 621 -0.32 -9.44 -9.28
N TRP A 622 -0.37 -8.12 -9.39
CA TRP A 622 -1.55 -7.34 -9.75
C TRP A 622 -1.34 -6.62 -11.08
N THR A 623 -2.43 -6.44 -11.84
CA THR A 623 -2.49 -5.61 -13.04
C THR A 623 -3.84 -4.87 -13.10
N GLY A 624 -3.83 -3.60 -13.52
CA GLY A 624 -5.01 -2.73 -13.61
C GLY A 624 -4.65 -1.36 -14.18
N TYR A 625 -5.63 -0.55 -14.55
CA TYR A 625 -5.40 0.87 -14.85
C TYR A 625 -5.54 1.72 -13.59
N ASP A 626 -4.79 2.81 -13.48
CA ASP A 626 -5.12 3.91 -12.57
C ASP A 626 -6.29 4.74 -13.13
N ASN A 627 -6.99 5.41 -12.22
CA ASN A 627 -8.34 5.94 -12.46
C ASN A 627 -8.35 7.46 -12.22
N ASP A 628 -7.36 8.16 -12.79
CA ASP A 628 -7.06 9.57 -12.52
C ASP A 628 -8.18 10.53 -12.98
N ASP A 629 -9.03 10.08 -13.90
CA ASP A 629 -10.25 10.74 -14.37
C ASP A 629 -11.50 10.38 -13.55
N GLY A 630 -11.36 9.56 -12.50
CA GLY A 630 -12.44 9.03 -11.68
C GLY A 630 -13.22 7.87 -12.33
N VAL A 631 -12.87 7.44 -13.54
CA VAL A 631 -13.53 6.34 -14.26
C VAL A 631 -12.70 5.08 -14.11
N ARG A 632 -13.28 4.03 -13.48
CA ARG A 632 -12.64 2.71 -13.50
C ARG A 632 -12.62 2.18 -14.94
N ARG A 633 -11.43 2.07 -15.54
CA ARG A 633 -11.25 1.54 -16.91
C ARG A 633 -11.20 0.01 -16.90
N PRO A 634 -11.86 -0.70 -17.83
CA PRO A 634 -11.71 -2.15 -17.96
C PRO A 634 -10.35 -2.50 -18.59
N LEU A 635 -9.74 -3.61 -18.17
CA LEU A 635 -8.49 -4.13 -18.74
C LEU A 635 -8.66 -4.58 -20.21
N PRO A 636 -7.56 -4.66 -21.00
CA PRO A 636 -7.60 -4.91 -22.44
C PRO A 636 -8.48 -6.07 -22.89
N SER A 637 -9.29 -5.80 -23.93
CA SER A 637 -10.27 -6.73 -24.48
C SER A 637 -10.60 -6.38 -25.94
N GLY A 638 -10.17 -7.21 -26.89
CA GLY A 638 -10.41 -7.05 -28.33
C GLY A 638 -11.86 -7.27 -28.79
N GLY A 639 -12.79 -7.44 -27.85
CA GLY A 639 -14.22 -7.61 -28.13
C GLY A 639 -14.66 -9.07 -28.27
N GLN A 640 -15.76 -9.29 -28.99
CA GLN A 640 -16.44 -10.59 -29.00
C GLN A 640 -15.60 -11.67 -29.69
N GLY A 641 -15.17 -12.68 -28.91
CA GLY A 641 -14.36 -13.80 -29.38
C GLY A 641 -12.88 -13.74 -28.97
N TRP A 642 -12.41 -12.61 -28.43
CA TRP A 642 -11.04 -12.47 -27.91
C TRP A 642 -10.91 -13.01 -26.48
N LYS A 643 -9.66 -13.29 -26.06
CA LYS A 643 -9.36 -13.54 -24.65
C LYS A 643 -9.68 -12.29 -23.84
N LYS A 644 -10.30 -12.45 -22.66
CA LYS A 644 -10.42 -11.36 -21.67
C LYS A 644 -9.20 -11.34 -20.77
N TRP A 645 -8.65 -10.16 -20.50
CA TRP A 645 -7.62 -10.00 -19.47
C TRP A 645 -8.21 -10.37 -18.12
N THR A 646 -7.60 -11.33 -17.43
CA THR A 646 -8.07 -11.88 -16.15
C THR A 646 -6.87 -12.34 -15.35
N GLY A 647 -7.06 -12.63 -14.06
CA GLY A 647 -6.01 -13.18 -13.20
C GLY A 647 -5.43 -14.51 -13.71
N ALA A 648 -6.22 -15.28 -14.46
CA ALA A 648 -5.81 -16.52 -15.13
C ALA A 648 -4.98 -16.30 -16.42
N GLY A 649 -4.81 -15.05 -16.86
CA GLY A 649 -4.03 -14.63 -18.02
C GLY A 649 -2.70 -13.97 -17.61
N PRO A 650 -2.44 -12.70 -17.99
CA PRO A 650 -1.12 -12.09 -17.82
C PRO A 650 -0.52 -12.14 -16.40
N PRO A 651 -1.27 -11.91 -15.30
CA PRO A 651 -0.71 -12.05 -13.94
C PRO A 651 -0.18 -13.46 -13.63
N THR A 652 -0.88 -14.50 -14.10
CA THR A 652 -0.40 -15.90 -14.01
C THR A 652 0.86 -16.11 -14.87
N ARG A 653 0.90 -15.55 -16.08
CA ARG A 653 2.04 -15.68 -17.00
C ARG A 653 3.30 -15.02 -16.43
N ILE A 654 3.16 -13.82 -15.87
CA ILE A 654 4.21 -13.07 -15.16
C ILE A 654 4.74 -13.90 -13.97
N TRP A 655 3.85 -14.39 -13.10
CA TRP A 655 4.25 -15.26 -11.98
C TRP A 655 5.02 -16.49 -12.46
N THR A 656 4.54 -17.16 -13.51
CA THR A 656 5.18 -18.37 -14.05
C THR A 656 6.59 -18.07 -14.55
N ALA A 657 6.77 -16.98 -15.31
CA ALA A 657 8.07 -16.57 -15.82
C ALA A 657 9.07 -16.10 -14.74
N ILE A 658 8.57 -15.54 -13.63
CA ILE A 658 9.39 -15.20 -12.45
C ILE A 658 9.85 -16.48 -11.74
N MET A 659 8.94 -17.44 -11.54
CA MET A 659 9.25 -18.70 -10.86
C MET A 659 10.19 -19.60 -11.68
N ASP A 660 10.14 -19.54 -13.02
CA ASP A 660 11.09 -20.21 -13.94
C ASP A 660 12.53 -19.67 -13.78
N GLU A 661 12.69 -18.44 -13.29
CA GLU A 661 14.01 -17.90 -12.94
C GLU A 661 14.40 -18.14 -11.48
N PHE A 662 13.45 -18.12 -10.53
CA PHE A 662 13.72 -18.36 -9.11
C PHE A 662 14.05 -19.83 -8.80
N TYR A 663 13.40 -20.79 -9.46
CA TYR A 663 13.56 -22.22 -9.17
C TYR A 663 14.15 -22.98 -10.35
N LYS A 664 15.37 -23.51 -10.18
CA LYS A 664 16.03 -24.40 -11.14
C LYS A 664 15.90 -25.89 -10.77
N GLU A 665 15.44 -26.17 -9.55
CA GLU A 665 15.08 -27.49 -9.02
C GLU A 665 13.74 -27.38 -8.28
N PRO A 666 13.00 -28.49 -8.05
CA PRO A 666 11.72 -28.44 -7.35
C PRO A 666 11.86 -27.93 -5.91
N PRO A 667 11.03 -26.98 -5.45
CA PRO A 667 10.93 -26.64 -4.03
C PRO A 667 10.48 -27.85 -3.21
N ALA A 668 10.67 -27.78 -1.89
CA ALA A 668 10.15 -28.76 -0.96
C ALA A 668 8.61 -28.80 -0.99
N ASP A 669 8.02 -29.93 -0.56
CA ASP A 669 6.57 -30.01 -0.31
C ASP A 669 6.26 -29.86 1.19
N TRP A 670 5.11 -29.27 1.50
CA TRP A 670 4.61 -29.00 2.83
C TRP A 670 4.44 -30.28 3.66
N GLU A 671 5.21 -30.39 4.75
CA GLU A 671 5.12 -31.50 5.68
C GLU A 671 3.69 -31.71 6.22
N ARG A 672 3.13 -32.89 5.92
CA ARG A 672 1.77 -33.28 6.34
C ARG A 672 1.69 -33.38 7.87
N PRO A 673 0.83 -32.58 8.54
CA PRO A 673 0.66 -32.62 9.99
C PRO A 673 -0.09 -33.89 10.45
N ARG A 674 -0.02 -34.19 11.75
CA ARG A 674 -0.71 -35.35 12.35
C ARG A 674 -2.24 -35.20 12.44
N GLY A 675 -2.78 -34.00 12.22
CA GLY A 675 -4.21 -33.71 12.32
C GLY A 675 -5.05 -34.11 11.09
N VAL A 676 -4.42 -34.67 10.05
CA VAL A 676 -5.13 -35.12 8.82
C VAL A 676 -5.04 -36.63 8.60
N VAL A 677 -6.09 -37.19 8.01
CA VAL A 677 -6.25 -38.62 7.68
C VAL A 677 -6.79 -38.77 6.25
N GLN A 678 -6.51 -39.91 5.60
CA GLN A 678 -7.11 -40.24 4.29
C GLN A 678 -8.33 -41.12 4.48
N ALA A 679 -9.38 -40.85 3.72
CA ALA A 679 -10.56 -41.73 3.62
C ALA A 679 -11.03 -41.86 2.18
N LYS A 680 -11.74 -42.96 1.89
CA LYS A 680 -12.48 -43.11 0.63
C LYS A 680 -13.80 -42.34 0.72
N VAL A 681 -14.15 -41.65 -0.37
CA VAL A 681 -15.30 -40.75 -0.46
C VAL A 681 -15.97 -40.86 -1.83
N CYS A 682 -17.29 -40.71 -1.88
CA CYS A 682 -18.01 -40.58 -3.14
C CYS A 682 -18.05 -39.11 -3.58
N ALA A 683 -17.46 -38.79 -4.74
CA ALA A 683 -17.37 -37.42 -5.25
C ALA A 683 -18.73 -36.76 -5.62
N LEU A 684 -19.82 -37.53 -5.57
CA LEU A 684 -21.19 -37.06 -5.80
C LEU A 684 -21.93 -36.65 -4.50
N THR A 685 -21.49 -37.13 -3.34
CA THR A 685 -22.24 -36.99 -2.06
C THR A 685 -21.38 -36.56 -0.88
N GLY A 686 -20.04 -36.67 -0.96
CA GLY A 686 -19.12 -36.36 0.14
C GLY A 686 -19.14 -37.40 1.27
N ASN A 687 -19.97 -38.43 1.14
CA ASN A 687 -20.12 -39.53 2.09
C ASN A 687 -19.21 -40.70 1.72
N GLN A 688 -19.14 -41.71 2.60
CA GLN A 688 -18.49 -42.98 2.34
C GLN A 688 -19.11 -43.66 1.10
N PRO A 689 -18.31 -44.25 0.19
CA PRO A 689 -18.84 -44.96 -0.97
C PRO A 689 -19.83 -46.07 -0.59
N SER A 690 -21.06 -45.94 -1.06
CA SER A 690 -22.04 -47.02 -1.07
C SER A 690 -21.97 -47.81 -2.39
N VAL A 691 -22.72 -48.90 -2.48
CA VAL A 691 -22.95 -49.66 -3.73
C VAL A 691 -23.62 -48.85 -4.85
N TRP A 692 -24.12 -47.65 -4.54
CA TRP A 692 -24.71 -46.72 -5.51
C TRP A 692 -23.74 -45.65 -6.01
N CYS A 693 -22.54 -45.53 -5.42
CA CYS A 693 -21.51 -44.64 -5.93
C CYS A 693 -20.80 -45.29 -7.14
N PRO A 694 -20.77 -44.65 -8.33
CA PRO A 694 -20.01 -45.16 -9.46
C PRO A 694 -18.51 -45.28 -9.14
N GLU A 695 -17.85 -46.33 -9.64
CA GLU A 695 -16.43 -46.60 -9.32
C GLU A 695 -15.50 -45.45 -9.71
N ASP A 696 -15.77 -44.78 -10.84
CA ASP A 696 -15.03 -43.61 -11.29
C ASP A 696 -15.23 -42.37 -10.40
N GLN A 697 -16.29 -42.35 -9.59
CA GLN A 697 -16.61 -41.30 -8.62
C GLN A 697 -16.10 -41.64 -7.20
N VAL A 698 -15.58 -42.85 -6.96
CA VAL A 698 -14.89 -43.19 -5.71
C VAL A 698 -13.50 -42.56 -5.72
N LYS A 699 -13.26 -41.63 -4.81
CA LYS A 699 -11.96 -40.96 -4.61
C LYS A 699 -11.38 -41.33 -3.25
N THR A 700 -10.09 -41.06 -3.08
CA THR A 700 -9.42 -41.01 -1.77
C THR A 700 -8.94 -39.59 -1.60
N ASP A 701 -9.29 -38.96 -0.48
CA ASP A 701 -8.96 -37.55 -0.20
C ASP A 701 -8.59 -37.38 1.29
N TRP A 702 -8.08 -36.21 1.66
CA TRP A 702 -7.69 -35.84 3.02
C TRP A 702 -8.85 -35.20 3.80
N PHE A 703 -8.87 -35.44 5.11
CA PHE A 703 -9.85 -34.91 6.06
C PHE A 703 -9.16 -34.54 7.37
N LEU A 704 -9.72 -33.61 8.14
CA LEU A 704 -9.35 -33.45 9.55
C LEU A 704 -9.77 -34.72 10.31
N VAL A 705 -8.97 -35.15 11.29
CA VAL A 705 -9.33 -36.29 12.15
C VAL A 705 -10.63 -35.98 12.90
N GLY A 706 -11.56 -36.95 12.91
CA GLY A 706 -12.92 -36.77 13.45
C GLY A 706 -13.92 -36.13 12.48
N HIS A 707 -13.47 -35.71 11.28
CA HIS A 707 -14.29 -35.14 10.21
C HIS A 707 -14.22 -35.97 8.92
N GLU A 708 -13.98 -37.27 9.05
CA GLU A 708 -13.99 -38.24 7.95
C GLU A 708 -15.39 -38.34 7.31
N PRO A 709 -15.51 -38.82 6.06
CA PRO A 709 -16.79 -39.01 5.38
C PRO A 709 -17.80 -39.78 6.23
N LYS A 710 -19.03 -39.27 6.29
CA LYS A 710 -20.14 -39.88 7.02
C LYS A 710 -20.71 -41.06 6.22
N PRO A 711 -21.43 -42.01 6.84
CA PRO A 711 -22.14 -43.06 6.11
C PRO A 711 -23.11 -42.47 5.08
N GLU A 712 -23.27 -43.16 3.94
CA GLU A 712 -24.11 -42.68 2.85
C GLU A 712 -25.59 -42.59 3.24
N THR A 713 -26.21 -41.46 2.91
CA THR A 713 -27.62 -41.15 3.19
C THR A 713 -28.30 -40.35 2.07
N TRP A 714 -27.56 -39.92 1.03
CA TRP A 714 -28.07 -39.04 -0.03
C TRP A 714 -28.65 -39.81 -1.22
N PHE A 715 -28.10 -40.99 -1.56
CA PHE A 715 -28.68 -41.85 -2.59
C PHE A 715 -30.01 -42.44 -2.13
N GLN A 716 -31.05 -42.28 -2.93
CA GLN A 716 -32.40 -42.80 -2.69
C GLN A 716 -32.91 -43.54 -3.93
N GLN A 717 -33.50 -44.71 -3.72
CA GLN A 717 -34.24 -45.41 -4.76
C GLN A 717 -35.68 -44.88 -4.79
N VAL A 718 -36.13 -44.43 -5.96
CA VAL A 718 -37.45 -43.87 -6.16
C VAL A 718 -38.09 -44.43 -7.43
N GLN A 719 -39.39 -44.68 -7.38
CA GLN A 719 -40.18 -44.96 -8.57
C GLN A 719 -40.57 -43.64 -9.23
N VAL A 720 -40.31 -43.53 -10.53
CA VAL A 720 -40.51 -42.33 -11.34
C VAL A 720 -41.15 -42.66 -12.68
N VAL A 721 -41.74 -41.66 -13.31
CA VAL A 721 -42.23 -41.73 -14.69
C VAL A 721 -41.82 -40.48 -15.45
N GLN A 722 -41.55 -40.61 -16.75
CA GLN A 722 -41.24 -39.48 -17.62
C GLN A 722 -42.53 -38.79 -18.08
N VAL A 723 -42.66 -37.49 -17.81
CA VAL A 723 -43.75 -36.64 -18.31
C VAL A 723 -43.23 -35.56 -19.26
N PRO A 724 -44.03 -35.10 -20.24
CA PRO A 724 -43.71 -33.90 -21.01
C PRO A 724 -43.42 -32.72 -20.09
N PHE A 725 -42.35 -31.98 -20.35
CA PHE A 725 -41.94 -30.82 -19.54
C PHE A 725 -41.95 -29.52 -20.34
N LEU A 726 -41.28 -29.50 -21.50
CA LEU A 726 -41.19 -28.34 -22.38
C LEU A 726 -41.12 -28.80 -23.84
N THR A 727 -41.71 -28.03 -24.75
CA THR A 727 -41.45 -28.17 -26.19
C THR A 727 -40.52 -27.05 -26.64
N THR A 728 -39.39 -27.39 -27.25
CA THR A 728 -38.45 -26.39 -27.78
C THR A 728 -38.98 -25.72 -29.04
N SER A 729 -38.36 -24.59 -29.43
CA SER A 729 -38.74 -23.82 -30.63
C SER A 729 -38.58 -24.57 -31.96
N ASP A 730 -37.85 -25.68 -31.98
CA ASP A 730 -37.72 -26.62 -33.10
C ASP A 730 -38.69 -27.82 -33.01
N GLY A 731 -39.64 -27.79 -32.06
CA GLY A 731 -40.71 -28.78 -31.92
C GLY A 731 -40.36 -30.05 -31.13
N ARG A 732 -39.14 -30.19 -30.59
CA ARG A 732 -38.78 -31.36 -29.78
C ARG A 732 -39.41 -31.29 -28.38
N GLU A 733 -40.06 -32.37 -27.98
CA GLU A 733 -40.57 -32.54 -26.61
C GLU A 733 -39.43 -32.98 -25.68
N ILE A 734 -39.12 -32.16 -24.68
CA ILE A 734 -38.23 -32.47 -23.58
C ILE A 734 -39.09 -33.01 -22.43
N LYS A 735 -38.70 -34.17 -21.90
CA LYS A 735 -39.36 -34.83 -20.77
C LYS A 735 -38.56 -34.62 -19.47
N LYS A 736 -39.25 -34.71 -18.34
CA LYS A 736 -38.63 -34.79 -17.00
C LYS A 736 -39.16 -35.99 -16.24
N TYR A 737 -38.39 -36.48 -15.27
CA TYR A 737 -38.89 -37.43 -14.27
C TYR A 737 -39.74 -36.71 -13.22
N VAL A 738 -40.83 -37.36 -12.83
CA VAL A 738 -41.65 -37.05 -11.66
C VAL A 738 -41.85 -38.34 -10.86
N LEU A 739 -42.08 -38.23 -9.54
CA LEU A 739 -42.36 -39.39 -8.69
C LEU A 739 -43.62 -40.11 -9.16
N TRP A 740 -43.56 -41.43 -9.25
CA TRP A 740 -44.71 -42.25 -9.59
C TRP A 740 -45.59 -42.49 -8.37
N GLN A 741 -46.90 -42.55 -8.58
CA GLN A 741 -47.91 -42.94 -7.60
C GLN A 741 -49.04 -43.71 -8.28
N GLU A 742 -49.85 -44.41 -7.48
CA GLU A 742 -50.95 -45.24 -7.97
C GLU A 742 -51.95 -44.42 -8.81
N GLY A 743 -52.42 -45.02 -9.92
CA GLY A 743 -53.32 -44.37 -10.88
C GLY A 743 -52.64 -43.45 -11.92
N CYS A 744 -51.32 -43.24 -11.87
CA CYS A 744 -50.62 -42.52 -12.94
C CYS A 744 -50.48 -43.36 -14.23
N GLU A 745 -50.59 -42.68 -15.38
CA GLU A 745 -50.23 -43.26 -16.67
C GLU A 745 -48.71 -43.51 -16.79
N GLY A 746 -48.34 -44.57 -17.52
CA GLY A 746 -46.96 -45.01 -17.71
C GLY A 746 -46.51 -46.11 -16.75
N THR A 747 -45.47 -46.85 -17.14
CA THR A 747 -44.84 -47.86 -16.27
C THR A 747 -43.78 -47.18 -15.39
N PRO A 748 -43.77 -47.39 -14.06
CA PRO A 748 -42.75 -46.82 -13.19
C PRO A 748 -41.37 -47.41 -13.47
N GLU A 749 -40.39 -46.53 -13.68
CA GLU A 749 -38.96 -46.86 -13.66
C GLU A 749 -38.43 -46.67 -12.23
N THR A 750 -37.57 -47.58 -11.75
CA THR A 750 -36.92 -47.42 -10.44
C THR A 750 -35.51 -46.86 -10.65
N LEU A 751 -35.31 -45.59 -10.32
CA LEU A 751 -34.01 -44.93 -10.41
C LEU A 751 -33.37 -44.77 -9.03
N THR A 752 -32.03 -44.78 -8.99
CA THR A 752 -31.26 -44.38 -7.82
C THR A 752 -30.75 -42.96 -8.04
N LEU A 753 -31.30 -42.00 -7.29
CA LEU A 753 -31.10 -40.56 -7.46
C LEU A 753 -30.56 -39.94 -6.16
N ILE A 754 -30.01 -38.73 -6.26
CA ILE A 754 -29.44 -37.99 -5.13
C ILE A 754 -30.52 -37.08 -4.52
N LYS A 755 -30.80 -37.24 -3.24
CA LYS A 755 -31.58 -36.24 -2.49
C LYS A 755 -30.65 -35.07 -2.13
N ARG A 756 -30.79 -33.95 -2.87
CA ARG A 756 -30.04 -32.71 -2.60
C ARG A 756 -30.38 -32.20 -1.17
N PRO A 757 -29.39 -31.74 -0.37
CA PRO A 757 -29.65 -31.21 0.97
C PRO A 757 -30.46 -29.90 0.97
N THR A 758 -30.26 -29.06 -0.05
CA THR A 758 -30.84 -27.73 -0.20
C THR A 758 -31.52 -27.61 -1.56
N THR A 759 -32.82 -27.34 -1.60
CA THR A 759 -33.53 -27.07 -2.87
C THR A 759 -32.93 -25.84 -3.54
N TRP A 760 -32.49 -25.96 -4.80
CA TRP A 760 -31.97 -24.84 -5.58
C TRP A 760 -33.09 -23.94 -6.11
N VAL A 761 -32.78 -22.68 -6.37
CA VAL A 761 -33.79 -21.69 -6.77
C VAL A 761 -34.14 -21.85 -8.25
N LYS A 762 -35.37 -22.32 -8.52
CA LYS A 762 -35.95 -22.30 -9.87
C LYS A 762 -36.26 -20.84 -10.26
N HIS A 763 -35.37 -20.20 -11.02
CA HIS A 763 -35.55 -18.85 -11.58
C HIS A 763 -36.91 -18.73 -12.30
N PRO A 764 -37.63 -17.59 -12.23
CA PRO A 764 -38.84 -17.37 -13.03
C PRO A 764 -38.55 -17.64 -14.50
N THR A 765 -39.34 -18.52 -15.11
CA THR A 765 -38.95 -19.22 -16.34
C THR A 765 -38.96 -18.30 -17.55
N ASN A 766 -37.77 -17.94 -18.05
CA ASN A 766 -37.60 -17.62 -19.46
C ASN A 766 -37.63 -18.96 -20.24
N PRO A 767 -38.70 -19.30 -20.98
CA PRO A 767 -38.83 -20.60 -21.63
C PRO A 767 -37.75 -20.84 -22.70
N ASN A 768 -37.13 -19.78 -23.22
CA ASN A 768 -36.08 -19.86 -24.23
C ASN A 768 -34.68 -20.08 -23.63
N ASN A 769 -34.49 -19.96 -22.31
CA ASN A 769 -33.18 -20.16 -21.66
C ASN A 769 -33.29 -20.64 -20.20
N ILE A 770 -34.02 -21.74 -19.96
CA ILE A 770 -34.04 -22.38 -18.64
C ILE A 770 -32.65 -22.91 -18.21
N TRP A 771 -31.81 -23.30 -19.17
CA TRP A 771 -30.54 -23.98 -18.93
C TRP A 771 -29.45 -23.10 -18.32
N ARG A 772 -29.54 -21.76 -18.43
CA ARG A 772 -28.62 -20.82 -17.76
C ARG A 772 -28.62 -20.98 -16.23
N TYR A 773 -29.77 -21.30 -15.64
CA TYR A 773 -29.98 -21.27 -14.19
C TYR A 773 -30.21 -22.66 -13.56
N TRP A 774 -30.39 -23.70 -14.36
CA TRP A 774 -30.55 -25.06 -13.86
C TRP A 774 -29.16 -25.68 -13.64
N PRO A 775 -28.84 -26.25 -12.46
CA PRO A 775 -27.54 -26.86 -12.23
C PRO A 775 -27.36 -28.11 -13.12
N ALA A 776 -26.16 -28.33 -13.66
CA ALA A 776 -25.90 -29.38 -14.66
C ALA A 776 -26.20 -30.83 -14.19
N ASP A 777 -26.40 -31.04 -12.89
CA ASP A 777 -26.77 -32.29 -12.26
C ASP A 777 -28.26 -32.43 -11.93
N TRP A 778 -29.13 -31.47 -12.29
CA TRP A 778 -30.55 -31.42 -11.89
C TRP A 778 -31.33 -32.73 -12.15
N TRP A 779 -30.98 -33.46 -13.19
CA TRP A 779 -31.60 -34.71 -13.62
C TRP A 779 -31.18 -35.93 -12.77
N ARG A 780 -30.16 -35.78 -11.93
CA ARG A 780 -29.72 -36.76 -10.92
C ARG A 780 -30.44 -36.56 -9.59
N GLU A 781 -31.20 -35.49 -9.43
CA GLU A 781 -31.89 -35.15 -8.20
C GLU A 781 -33.21 -35.92 -8.06
N VAL A 782 -33.57 -36.33 -6.84
CA VAL A 782 -34.88 -36.92 -6.55
C VAL A 782 -35.99 -35.90 -6.88
N PRO A 783 -36.94 -36.20 -7.80
CA PRO A 783 -38.01 -35.26 -8.13
C PRO A 783 -38.89 -34.94 -6.91
N THR A 784 -39.33 -33.69 -6.80
CA THR A 784 -40.24 -33.22 -5.74
C THR A 784 -41.71 -33.18 -6.18
N GLU A 785 -41.96 -33.36 -7.48
CA GLU A 785 -43.28 -33.36 -8.10
C GLU A 785 -43.72 -34.82 -8.34
N TYR A 786 -44.99 -35.13 -8.09
CA TYR A 786 -45.61 -36.41 -8.46
C TYR A 786 -46.33 -36.30 -9.80
N CYS A 787 -46.46 -37.42 -10.52
CA CYS A 787 -47.37 -37.54 -11.66
C CYS A 787 -48.84 -37.35 -11.23
N THR A 788 -49.67 -36.87 -12.15
CA THR A 788 -51.12 -36.74 -11.93
C THR A 788 -51.82 -38.06 -12.22
N PRO A 789 -52.58 -38.65 -11.27
CA PRO A 789 -53.38 -39.84 -11.54
C PRO A 789 -54.49 -39.57 -12.55
N VAL A 790 -54.71 -40.53 -13.46
CA VAL A 790 -55.78 -40.43 -14.46
C VAL A 790 -57.10 -40.83 -13.82
N LYS A 791 -58.08 -39.91 -13.83
CA LYS A 791 -59.44 -40.21 -13.39
C LYS A 791 -60.13 -41.11 -14.42
N ASP A 792 -60.79 -42.16 -13.96
CA ASP A 792 -61.43 -43.18 -14.79
C ASP A 792 -62.31 -42.60 -15.92
N LYS A 793 -61.93 -42.90 -17.16
CA LYS A 793 -62.83 -42.81 -18.32
C LYS A 793 -63.54 -44.16 -18.52
N GLY A 794 -64.44 -44.51 -17.60
CA GLY A 794 -65.11 -45.82 -17.59
C GLY A 794 -66.56 -45.77 -17.12
N GLY A 795 -67.51 -45.62 -18.05
CA GLY A 795 -68.95 -45.69 -17.78
C GLY A 795 -69.80 -45.44 -19.04
N PRO A 796 -70.39 -46.47 -19.66
CA PRO A 796 -71.15 -46.35 -20.92
C PRO A 796 -72.64 -45.96 -20.72
N ASP A 797 -73.34 -45.76 -21.83
CA ASP A 797 -74.71 -45.21 -21.94
C ASP A 797 -75.80 -45.85 -21.06
N GLY A 798 -76.77 -45.02 -20.65
CA GLY A 798 -77.92 -45.42 -19.83
C GLY A 798 -79.20 -44.61 -20.09
N GLY A 799 -79.83 -44.82 -21.25
CA GLY A 799 -81.29 -44.69 -21.49
C GLY A 799 -82.05 -43.39 -21.13
N SER A 800 -82.51 -42.67 -22.15
CA SER A 800 -83.57 -41.62 -22.06
C SER A 800 -84.96 -42.24 -21.74
N PRO A 801 -85.93 -41.47 -21.21
CA PRO A 801 -86.96 -40.93 -22.12
C PRO A 801 -87.59 -39.57 -21.75
N ASP A 802 -87.49 -38.62 -22.68
CA ASP A 802 -88.58 -37.88 -23.38
C ASP A 802 -89.76 -37.17 -22.62
N LYS A 803 -90.32 -36.14 -23.31
CA LYS A 803 -91.47 -35.24 -23.02
C LYS A 803 -91.18 -34.04 -22.08
N GLY A 804 -91.74 -32.85 -22.31
CA GLY A 804 -92.53 -32.36 -23.47
C GLY A 804 -93.51 -31.21 -23.11
N ASN A 805 -93.47 -30.11 -23.88
CA ASN A 805 -94.32 -28.89 -23.93
C ASN A 805 -95.53 -28.68 -22.98
N GLY A 806 -95.76 -27.41 -22.56
CA GLY A 806 -97.11 -26.91 -22.25
C GLY A 806 -97.25 -25.63 -21.40
N ASP A 807 -97.11 -24.45 -22.01
CA ASP A 807 -97.84 -23.15 -21.86
C ASP A 807 -98.33 -22.61 -20.48
N GLY A 808 -98.30 -21.28 -20.24
CA GLY A 808 -98.70 -20.70 -18.93
C GLY A 808 -99.04 -19.20 -18.69
N ALA A 809 -98.88 -18.28 -19.66
CA ALA A 809 -99.37 -16.86 -19.64
C ALA A 809 -98.68 -15.77 -18.73
N PRO A 810 -98.88 -14.45 -19.00
CA PRO A 810 -98.05 -13.30 -18.52
C PRO A 810 -98.92 -12.14 -17.89
N PRO A 811 -98.62 -10.80 -17.88
CA PRO A 811 -97.42 -9.98 -18.29
C PRO A 811 -97.01 -8.79 -17.36
N GLY A 812 -95.98 -8.02 -17.77
CA GLY A 812 -95.65 -6.63 -17.35
C GLY A 812 -94.12 -6.37 -17.24
N ASP A 813 -93.44 -5.66 -18.17
CA ASP A 813 -93.32 -4.20 -18.44
C ASP A 813 -92.59 -3.37 -17.34
N SER A 814 -91.64 -2.44 -17.62
CA SER A 814 -90.64 -2.32 -18.73
C SER A 814 -89.53 -1.27 -18.41
N THR A 815 -88.49 -1.27 -19.27
CA THR A 815 -87.28 -0.40 -19.47
C THR A 815 -87.46 1.15 -19.45
N PRO A 816 -86.39 2.00 -19.61
CA PRO A 816 -84.91 1.88 -19.40
C PRO A 816 -84.25 3.13 -18.71
N GLY A 817 -82.91 3.25 -18.65
CA GLY A 817 -82.24 4.58 -18.77
C GLY A 817 -80.88 4.85 -18.06
N ASN A 818 -79.84 5.07 -18.88
CA ASN A 818 -78.49 5.66 -18.72
C ASN A 818 -78.05 6.59 -17.54
N ASP A 819 -76.72 6.60 -17.35
CA ASP A 819 -75.75 7.70 -17.04
C ASP A 819 -75.88 8.64 -15.82
N GLY A 820 -74.73 9.02 -15.24
CA GLY A 820 -74.58 10.31 -14.53
C GLY A 820 -73.60 10.36 -13.34
N ASP A 821 -72.60 11.25 -13.42
CA ASP A 821 -71.61 11.63 -12.40
C ASP A 821 -72.15 11.95 -10.98
N GLY A 822 -71.25 11.92 -9.98
CA GLY A 822 -71.51 12.56 -8.67
C GLY A 822 -70.39 12.43 -7.63
N SER A 823 -69.53 13.45 -7.49
CA SER A 823 -68.58 13.57 -6.37
C SER A 823 -69.25 14.21 -5.13
N GLY A 824 -68.90 13.75 -3.91
CA GLY A 824 -69.64 14.12 -2.69
C GLY A 824 -68.83 14.02 -1.39
N ASN A 825 -68.03 15.05 -1.10
CA ASN A 825 -67.12 15.15 0.04
C ASN A 825 -67.83 15.31 1.42
N GLY A 826 -67.39 14.54 2.43
CA GLY A 826 -67.05 15.12 3.74
C GLY A 826 -67.93 14.87 4.98
N GLY A 827 -67.28 14.43 6.08
CA GLY A 827 -67.60 14.87 7.45
C GLY A 827 -68.33 13.89 8.40
N GLY A 828 -67.94 13.89 9.70
CA GLY A 828 -68.79 13.39 10.80
C GLY A 828 -68.15 12.51 11.89
N ARG A 829 -67.60 13.11 12.95
CA ARG A 829 -67.39 12.47 14.28
C ARG A 829 -68.75 12.19 14.96
N PRO A 830 -68.93 11.23 15.91
CA PRO A 830 -68.08 10.98 17.12
C PRO A 830 -67.87 9.48 17.47
N GLY A 831 -67.21 9.04 18.58
CA GLY A 831 -66.37 9.71 19.58
C GLY A 831 -66.29 8.95 20.94
N ARG A 832 -65.23 9.21 21.73
CA ARG A 832 -64.92 8.81 23.15
C ARG A 832 -64.26 7.44 23.48
N ARG A 833 -63.01 7.58 23.99
CA ARG A 833 -62.46 7.13 25.32
C ARG A 833 -61.68 5.79 25.47
N ASN A 834 -60.43 5.98 25.91
CA ASN A 834 -59.62 5.20 26.89
C ASN A 834 -59.20 3.76 26.47
N ASN A 835 -58.03 3.22 26.84
CA ASN A 835 -56.90 3.61 27.73
C ASN A 835 -55.63 2.85 27.23
N SER A 836 -54.36 3.01 27.64
CA SER A 836 -53.55 3.91 28.51
C SER A 836 -52.06 3.67 28.14
N GLY A 837 -51.03 4.39 28.59
CA GLY A 837 -50.88 5.47 29.58
C GLY A 837 -49.53 6.21 29.41
N LYS A 838 -49.18 7.14 30.32
CA LYS A 838 -48.03 8.08 30.17
C LYS A 838 -46.90 7.87 31.18
N ASN A 839 -45.66 8.22 30.79
CA ASN A 839 -44.80 9.32 31.32
C ASN A 839 -43.39 9.19 30.67
N GLY A 840 -42.56 10.21 30.45
CA GLY A 840 -42.61 11.66 30.75
C GLY A 840 -41.31 12.11 31.45
N GLY A 841 -40.56 13.15 31.04
CA GLY A 841 -40.66 14.02 29.86
C GLY A 841 -39.48 15.05 29.81
N ALA A 842 -39.60 16.06 28.94
CA ALA A 842 -39.15 17.48 29.07
C ALA A 842 -37.67 17.85 29.43
N ALA A 843 -37.07 18.91 28.89
CA ALA A 843 -37.37 19.81 27.74
C ALA A 843 -36.19 20.78 27.49
N SER A 844 -35.99 21.27 26.24
CA SER A 844 -35.63 22.68 25.89
C SER A 844 -35.20 22.88 24.42
N ASP A 845 -35.95 23.71 23.69
CA ASP A 845 -35.61 24.73 22.66
C ASP A 845 -34.26 24.71 21.87
N GLY A 846 -34.30 25.02 20.56
CA GLY A 846 -33.09 25.27 19.74
C GLY A 846 -33.29 25.36 18.21
N SER A 847 -33.83 26.46 17.70
CA SER A 847 -34.26 26.74 16.29
C SER A 847 -33.23 26.57 15.14
N ALA A 848 -33.77 26.22 13.96
CA ALA A 848 -33.35 26.62 12.59
C ALA A 848 -32.03 26.02 12.00
N ASP A 849 -31.79 25.95 10.68
CA ASP A 849 -32.59 26.45 9.54
C ASP A 849 -32.43 25.59 8.24
N ALA A 850 -33.24 25.93 7.23
CA ALA A 850 -33.32 25.53 5.82
C ALA A 850 -32.25 24.59 5.17
N GLY A 851 -32.77 23.57 4.48
CA GLY A 851 -32.24 23.14 3.17
C GLY A 851 -33.27 23.43 2.06
N PRO A 852 -32.96 23.15 0.78
CA PRO A 852 -34.00 22.93 -0.23
C PRO A 852 -33.80 21.68 -1.11
N ASP A 853 -34.92 21.11 -1.56
CA ASP A 853 -35.02 19.96 -2.45
C ASP A 853 -34.82 20.26 -3.96
N ALA A 854 -34.77 19.16 -4.72
CA ALA A 854 -35.44 18.93 -6.01
C ALA A 854 -34.61 19.00 -7.31
N GLY A 855 -34.83 18.00 -8.18
CA GLY A 855 -34.18 17.93 -9.51
C GLY A 855 -34.41 16.65 -10.33
N SER A 856 -35.53 15.93 -10.18
CA SER A 856 -35.78 14.69 -10.94
C SER A 856 -36.15 14.93 -12.40
N GLY A 857 -35.53 14.21 -13.35
CA GLY A 857 -35.93 14.25 -14.77
C GLY A 857 -35.21 13.24 -15.66
N GLY A 858 -35.84 12.10 -15.95
CA GLY A 858 -35.32 11.10 -16.90
C GLY A 858 -36.02 11.12 -18.25
N ARG A 859 -35.32 10.78 -19.34
CA ARG A 859 -35.87 10.39 -20.65
C ARG A 859 -34.83 9.73 -21.56
N SER A 860 -35.30 8.89 -22.48
CA SER A 860 -34.55 8.18 -23.53
C SER A 860 -35.58 7.57 -24.51
N PRO A 861 -35.25 7.21 -25.77
CA PRO A 861 -34.12 7.57 -26.63
C PRO A 861 -34.57 8.33 -27.92
N GLY A 862 -33.62 8.66 -28.82
CA GLY A 862 -33.90 9.23 -30.15
C GLY A 862 -32.76 8.94 -31.15
N ASN A 863 -33.05 8.91 -32.46
CA ASN A 863 -32.13 8.42 -33.51
C ASN A 863 -32.03 9.39 -34.71
N GLY A 864 -30.89 9.39 -35.41
CA GLY A 864 -30.56 10.24 -36.57
C GLY A 864 -29.99 11.63 -36.24
N GLY A 865 -29.31 12.34 -37.14
CA GLY A 865 -28.88 11.92 -38.49
C GLY A 865 -28.56 13.09 -39.45
N ASN A 866 -27.27 13.37 -39.66
CA ASN A 866 -26.66 14.18 -40.75
C ASN A 866 -26.90 15.72 -40.83
N ASP A 867 -26.08 16.34 -41.69
CA ASP A 867 -26.16 17.68 -42.34
C ASP A 867 -25.98 18.99 -41.52
N GLY A 868 -24.79 19.60 -41.65
CA GLY A 868 -24.62 20.69 -42.64
C GLY A 868 -24.37 22.15 -42.18
N ASN A 869 -23.17 22.67 -42.48
CA ASN A 869 -22.73 24.09 -42.54
C ASN A 869 -22.70 24.92 -41.22
N GLY A 870 -21.77 25.87 -41.02
CA GLY A 870 -20.54 26.18 -41.77
C GLY A 870 -20.08 27.66 -41.68
N ARG A 871 -18.83 27.94 -42.11
CA ARG A 871 -18.15 29.27 -42.30
C ARG A 871 -17.67 29.98 -41.02
N THR A 872 -16.56 30.75 -40.99
CA THR A 872 -15.44 31.03 -41.95
C THR A 872 -14.30 31.79 -41.25
N ALA A 873 -13.02 31.49 -41.56
CA ALA A 873 -11.94 32.50 -41.75
C ALA A 873 -10.60 31.87 -42.22
N THR A 874 -10.00 32.41 -43.28
CA THR A 874 -8.61 32.17 -43.79
C THR A 874 -8.19 33.41 -44.60
N PRO A 875 -6.92 33.86 -44.57
CA PRO A 875 -5.84 33.29 -45.40
C PRO A 875 -4.51 33.14 -44.60
N GLY A 876 -3.40 32.58 -45.12
CA GLY A 876 -3.06 32.16 -46.49
C GLY A 876 -1.92 33.01 -47.08
N SER A 877 -0.72 32.45 -47.19
CA SER A 877 0.47 33.09 -47.77
C SER A 877 1.41 32.05 -48.41
N SER A 878 2.18 32.46 -49.42
CA SER A 878 2.96 31.58 -50.30
C SER A 878 4.12 32.31 -50.98
N GLY A 879 5.26 31.64 -51.19
CA GLY A 879 6.30 32.13 -52.12
C GLY A 879 7.74 31.73 -51.79
N ASP A 880 8.28 30.75 -52.52
CA ASP A 880 9.72 30.54 -52.75
C ASP A 880 10.17 31.37 -53.98
N PRO A 881 11.46 31.72 -54.17
CA PRO A 881 12.22 30.98 -55.20
C PRO A 881 13.77 30.86 -54.99
N GLY A 882 14.23 29.63 -54.73
CA GLY A 882 15.15 28.82 -55.56
C GLY A 882 16.46 29.34 -56.22
N SER A 883 17.53 28.53 -56.11
CA SER A 883 18.58 28.25 -57.15
C SER A 883 19.46 27.04 -56.69
N ALA A 884 19.53 25.91 -57.40
CA ALA A 884 20.38 25.56 -58.58
C ALA A 884 21.87 25.26 -58.23
N HIS A 885 22.56 24.23 -58.75
CA HIS A 885 22.31 23.35 -59.93
C HIS A 885 23.15 22.02 -59.94
N GLY A 886 22.56 20.89 -60.37
CA GLY A 886 23.24 19.66 -60.90
C GLY A 886 23.83 18.66 -59.88
N GLY A 887 23.85 17.32 -60.07
CA GLY A 887 23.37 16.39 -61.13
C GLY A 887 23.77 14.91 -60.81
N GLN A 888 23.43 13.84 -61.55
CA GLN A 888 22.59 13.71 -62.76
C GLN A 888 21.87 12.33 -62.95
N ALA A 889 22.54 11.23 -63.34
CA ALA A 889 21.95 9.91 -63.70
C ALA A 889 23.00 8.75 -63.56
N GLY A 890 22.70 7.44 -63.63
CA GLY A 890 21.44 6.69 -63.81
C GLY A 890 21.65 5.16 -64.03
N ASP A 891 20.58 4.46 -64.45
CA ASP A 891 20.48 3.05 -64.93
C ASP A 891 20.53 1.85 -63.96
N SER A 892 19.85 0.77 -64.39
CA SER A 892 19.74 -0.58 -63.80
C SER A 892 19.65 -1.61 -64.95
N PRO A 893 20.02 -2.89 -64.77
CA PRO A 893 19.01 -3.89 -64.38
C PRO A 893 19.56 -5.06 -63.52
N GLY A 894 18.69 -5.99 -63.11
CA GLY A 894 19.07 -7.19 -62.33
C GLY A 894 19.02 -8.52 -63.11
N GLY A 895 19.49 -9.59 -62.49
CA GLY A 895 19.47 -10.97 -63.00
C GLY A 895 19.94 -11.98 -61.95
N ALA A 896 19.39 -13.19 -61.94
CA ALA A 896 19.62 -14.21 -60.90
C ALA A 896 20.78 -15.17 -61.21
N GLU A 897 21.30 -15.87 -60.18
CA GLU A 897 21.49 -17.33 -60.23
C GLU A 897 21.75 -17.95 -58.83
N GLY A 898 21.87 -19.28 -58.74
CA GLY A 898 21.77 -20.08 -57.51
C GLY A 898 23.07 -20.69 -56.94
N PRO A 899 22.96 -21.59 -55.93
CA PRO A 899 24.08 -22.01 -55.07
C PRO A 899 24.68 -23.40 -55.38
N PRO A 900 25.84 -23.74 -54.81
CA PRO A 900 26.37 -25.10 -54.72
C PRO A 900 26.25 -25.73 -53.32
N GLY A 901 25.96 -27.04 -53.27
CA GLY A 901 26.38 -27.95 -52.19
C GLY A 901 27.64 -28.73 -52.61
N ALA A 902 28.04 -29.87 -52.04
CA ALA A 902 27.64 -30.62 -50.84
C ALA A 902 28.74 -31.68 -50.51
N GLY A 903 28.66 -32.36 -49.37
CA GLY A 903 29.50 -33.53 -48.99
C GLY A 903 29.67 -33.60 -47.46
N ASP A 904 29.12 -34.62 -46.77
CA ASP A 904 29.61 -36.01 -46.62
C ASP A 904 30.92 -36.13 -45.79
N ALA A 905 31.10 -37.11 -44.89
CA ALA A 905 30.18 -37.97 -44.13
C ALA A 905 31.01 -38.68 -43.03
N GLY A 906 30.45 -39.00 -41.85
CA GLY A 906 31.22 -39.70 -40.82
C GLY A 906 30.43 -40.12 -39.58
N ASN A 907 30.28 -41.44 -39.38
CA ASN A 907 29.61 -42.05 -38.22
C ASN A 907 30.67 -42.70 -37.29
N GLY A 908 30.49 -42.62 -35.98
CA GLY A 908 31.47 -43.14 -35.01
C GLY A 908 30.91 -43.27 -33.60
N SER A 909 30.93 -44.48 -33.04
CA SER A 909 30.36 -44.82 -31.73
C SER A 909 31.35 -45.60 -30.86
N GLY A 910 31.09 -45.64 -29.55
CA GLY A 910 31.76 -46.56 -28.60
C GLY A 910 32.82 -45.89 -27.72
N GLY A 911 32.53 -45.75 -26.42
CA GLY A 911 33.49 -45.24 -25.43
C GLY A 911 34.19 -46.33 -24.63
N ALA A 912 35.16 -45.92 -23.80
CA ALA A 912 35.66 -46.69 -22.66
C ALA A 912 36.43 -45.76 -21.68
N LEU A 913 36.07 -45.77 -20.40
CA LEU A 913 36.92 -45.26 -19.30
C LEU A 913 36.71 -46.17 -18.08
N SER A 914 37.79 -46.43 -17.34
CA SER A 914 37.79 -47.41 -16.25
C SER A 914 38.97 -47.19 -15.29
N GLY A 915 38.69 -47.08 -13.99
CA GLY A 915 39.72 -47.16 -12.94
C GLY A 915 39.79 -45.94 -11.99
N PRO A 916 40.30 -46.12 -10.75
CA PRO A 916 39.49 -45.74 -9.58
C PRO A 916 40.28 -45.01 -8.45
N PHE A 917 39.70 -45.02 -7.22
CA PHE A 917 40.14 -44.42 -5.93
C PHE A 917 39.78 -42.92 -5.74
N GLY A 918 39.27 -42.44 -4.59
CA GLY A 918 38.72 -43.17 -3.42
C GLY A 918 38.46 -42.34 -2.14
N SER A 919 37.37 -42.65 -1.41
CA SER A 919 37.10 -42.48 0.05
C SER A 919 36.88 -41.08 0.71
N GLY A 920 35.91 -41.02 1.67
CA GLY A 920 35.80 -40.01 2.76
C GLY A 920 34.61 -39.03 2.69
N ALA A 921 33.37 -39.27 3.14
CA ALA A 921 32.80 -39.85 4.38
C ALA A 921 32.68 -38.87 5.59
N ARG A 922 31.44 -38.42 5.90
CA ARG A 922 30.85 -38.42 7.27
C ARG A 922 29.34 -38.14 7.30
N GLN A 923 28.75 -38.52 8.43
CA GLN A 923 27.35 -38.40 8.87
C GLN A 923 27.39 -38.20 10.42
N PRO A 924 26.29 -38.02 11.18
CA PRO A 924 24.92 -38.55 11.00
C PRO A 924 23.88 -37.53 10.52
#